data_AF-E1VJ19-F1
#
_entry.id   AF-E1VJ19-F1
#
_cell.length_a   1.000
_cell.length_b   1.000
_cell.length_c   1.000
_cell.angle_alpha   90.00
_cell.angle_beta   90.00
_cell.angle_gamma   90.00
#
_symmetry.space_group_name_H-M   'P 1'
#
loop_
_entity.id
_entity.type
_entity.pdbx_description
1 polymer ?
#
loop_
_entity_poly.entity_id
_entity_poly.type
_entity_poly.pdbx_seq_one_letter_code
_entity_poly.pdbx_strand_id
1 'polypeptide(L)'
;MQIIKSLHAGLVYRTFTYQARHILSVGALWGFKLSSGDPVLDIETWPAIMKRLPGGHPLDAGMPKACGEFLVAGSFFAPHDTPCTAGKVSAAVGPLEKHLIVHGNRYWRKLGGRDLGVVGPEALTEMPLIWENAYGGKDYAENPVGKGLSEIEIDGIATHPLPNVEYSNSLTTSLASRPLPASMGPVPLDLESRRPLAGTYDDAYLRSRMPGFPDDLDFHYFNTAQNDQWLEDGQFWGGTESFELHFMHPEIPHLRGELPGIVGRIFLRREGGASRPSSEMPIEEIPTRLDTVWLFPDADLGVLIQRGTCEISTDDGTDIATLMLAHEGIKDIPRSLTHYQSQMQLRSDPKEGFKYMLNSVSLIPLACTCGFQDLLTANGLHLENSGYQNAQTFSANQIAKSEQIIAENHAKIKAQVHQAGLDEKALDARLAAIREAESLEVERLKGMLDKISPGLSEGKPIDISTLDLKAVDALHAEIQREADLKRDEAIAAVRQQLEKLKASAVDPRQAAEIAALEQRLAETALPPILVRPPSFDDIEHSQEKLRALEAQIHSAGPAGVGTEAFTKICKQIEEAKASLRETRAKVLDGYRIGAHLLGPARSPHEGQEPQLREALVAALKLRDRATCDDACMSYQNHDLAFVDLSGLDLRGIDFSECLLEYVDFSDALLDGACFHRAIFAGARFIRTRARGADFSGSNLGNTTIKDTDFSGSQFSAAQLGKAKIFNTCFSKATFDENSARFLETRFENVDFSGAMLSKQLFLELTISNCQFDQAVLDESSFLMSNVDGSRFSGSHLQAVNFIKLSAERTVFSDAVLTEVRFVGECSLQGANFERATLSRANLRDCNLKQVRFSGAVADGCDCSGSQLEDSNWDRASAVHSQFMKANLAGASLQGANLSGAAFSKAILTSANFSGACLYEAGFLKATLGSTQFSEAILDKTLLQDWRPT
;
A
#
# COMPACT_ATOMS: atom_id res chain seq x y z
N MET A 1 2.05 5.41 -23.84
CA MET A 1 3.33 5.18 -23.13
C MET A 1 3.04 4.57 -21.77
N GLN A 2 3.29 3.27 -21.60
CA GLN A 2 3.20 2.57 -20.33
C GLN A 2 4.36 2.98 -19.41
N ILE A 3 4.11 3.22 -18.12
CA ILE A 3 5.14 3.59 -17.14
C ILE A 3 5.31 2.47 -16.12
N ILE A 4 6.55 2.03 -15.92
CA ILE A 4 6.93 1.01 -14.94
C ILE A 4 7.88 1.67 -13.93
N LYS A 5 7.52 1.68 -12.64
CA LYS A 5 8.34 2.26 -11.57
C LYS A 5 8.12 1.52 -10.25
N SER A 6 9.04 1.67 -9.30
CA SER A 6 8.84 1.22 -7.91
C SER A 6 7.96 2.21 -7.12
N LEU A 7 7.53 1.80 -5.92
CA LEU A 7 6.76 2.68 -5.01
C LEU A 7 7.61 3.79 -4.36
N HIS A 8 8.94 3.63 -4.33
CA HIS A 8 9.87 4.69 -3.91
C HIS A 8 10.17 5.72 -4.99
N ALA A 9 9.95 5.35 -6.26
CA ALA A 9 10.39 6.15 -7.39
C ALA A 9 9.30 7.13 -7.84
N GLY A 10 9.58 8.43 -7.75
CA GLY A 10 8.77 9.47 -8.41
C GLY A 10 9.23 9.70 -9.85
N LEU A 11 8.34 10.20 -10.70
CA LEU A 11 8.63 10.46 -12.11
C LEU A 11 8.04 11.79 -12.55
N VAL A 12 8.89 12.65 -13.12
CA VAL A 12 8.48 13.86 -13.84
C VAL A 12 9.03 13.74 -15.26
N TYR A 13 8.19 13.90 -16.27
CA TYR A 13 8.65 13.86 -17.66
C TYR A 13 7.96 14.92 -18.51
N ARG A 14 8.64 15.37 -19.56
CA ARG A 14 8.14 16.39 -20.47
C ARG A 14 8.73 16.20 -21.87
N THR A 15 7.96 16.50 -22.90
CA THR A 15 8.47 16.62 -24.26
C THR A 15 8.60 18.09 -24.64
N PHE A 16 9.64 18.43 -25.38
CA PHE A 16 9.83 19.78 -25.92
C PHE A 16 10.56 19.73 -27.26
N THR A 17 10.44 20.80 -28.04
CA THR A 17 11.18 20.97 -29.29
C THR A 17 12.26 22.01 -29.09
N TYR A 18 13.50 21.67 -29.45
CA TYR A 18 14.64 22.59 -29.39
C TYR A 18 15.55 22.32 -30.58
N GLN A 19 15.97 23.39 -31.27
CA GLN A 19 16.80 23.30 -32.48
C GLN A 19 16.25 22.30 -33.52
N ALA A 20 14.93 22.37 -33.76
CA ALA A 20 14.19 21.49 -34.67
C ALA A 20 14.24 19.98 -34.35
N ARG A 21 14.58 19.60 -33.12
CA ARG A 21 14.53 18.22 -32.63
C ARG A 21 13.49 18.09 -31.53
N HIS A 22 12.76 16.99 -31.51
CA HIS A 22 11.84 16.66 -30.42
C HIS A 22 12.60 15.86 -29.36
N ILE A 23 12.52 16.31 -28.11
CA ILE A 23 13.29 15.77 -26.99
C ILE A 23 12.32 15.36 -25.90
N LEU A 24 12.51 14.16 -25.34
CA LEU A 24 11.92 13.72 -24.10
C LEU A 24 12.91 13.99 -22.97
N SER A 25 12.49 14.76 -21.96
CA SER A 25 13.19 14.88 -20.68
C SER A 25 12.48 14.04 -19.63
N VAL A 26 13.25 13.27 -18.87
CA VAL A 26 12.75 12.39 -17.83
C VAL A 26 13.56 12.62 -16.55
N GLY A 27 12.89 13.03 -15.49
CA GLY A 27 13.42 13.19 -14.13
C GLY A 27 12.96 12.03 -13.25
N ALA A 28 13.93 11.28 -12.74
CA ALA A 28 13.78 10.27 -11.71
C ALA A 28 13.86 10.93 -10.32
N LEU A 29 12.83 10.78 -9.50
CA LEU A 29 12.79 11.35 -8.15
C LEU A 29 13.01 10.25 -7.11
N TRP A 30 13.80 10.59 -6.09
CA TRP A 30 14.04 9.73 -4.93
C TRP A 30 13.94 10.53 -3.63
N GLY A 31 12.98 10.16 -2.76
CA GLY A 31 12.81 10.73 -1.43
C GLY A 31 13.65 9.99 -0.38
N PHE A 32 14.22 10.72 0.58
CA PHE A 32 14.98 10.15 1.69
C PHE A 32 14.84 11.00 2.96
N LYS A 33 15.04 10.40 4.14
CA LYS A 33 15.06 11.12 5.41
C LYS A 33 16.37 11.84 5.61
N LEU A 34 16.32 13.11 6.00
CA LEU A 34 17.55 13.89 6.23
C LEU A 34 18.33 13.40 7.46
N SER A 35 17.62 12.89 8.47
CA SER A 35 18.18 12.43 9.73
C SER A 35 18.86 11.06 9.64
N SER A 36 18.33 10.15 8.81
CA SER A 36 18.80 8.76 8.73
C SER A 36 19.33 8.33 7.36
N GLY A 37 18.95 9.02 6.29
CA GLY A 37 19.23 8.60 4.90
C GLY A 37 18.26 7.53 4.38
N ASP A 38 17.31 7.08 5.20
CA ASP A 38 16.35 6.02 4.81
C ASP A 38 15.45 6.50 3.66
N PRO A 39 15.09 5.61 2.72
CA PRO A 39 14.19 5.97 1.63
C PRO A 39 12.78 6.32 2.12
N VAL A 40 12.14 7.26 1.44
CA VAL A 40 10.75 7.66 1.68
C VAL A 40 9.91 7.26 0.47
N LEU A 41 8.70 6.74 0.70
CA LEU A 41 7.82 6.33 -0.39
C LEU A 41 7.33 7.55 -1.19
N ASP A 42 7.11 7.38 -2.50
CA ASP A 42 6.62 8.45 -3.39
C ASP A 42 5.27 9.00 -2.89
N ILE A 43 4.40 8.13 -2.38
CA ILE A 43 3.09 8.50 -1.84
C ILE A 43 3.17 9.36 -0.57
N GLU A 44 4.24 9.22 0.22
CA GLU A 44 4.48 10.02 1.43
C GLU A 44 5.22 11.33 1.10
N THR A 45 6.06 11.28 0.07
CA THR A 45 6.89 12.39 -0.40
C THR A 45 6.03 13.57 -0.90
N TRP A 46 5.03 13.33 -1.75
CA TRP A 46 4.24 14.41 -2.36
C TRP A 46 3.42 15.24 -1.36
N PRO A 47 2.66 14.66 -0.42
CA PRO A 47 1.96 15.46 0.59
C PRO A 47 2.90 16.35 1.42
N ALA A 48 4.09 15.84 1.76
CA ALA A 48 5.08 16.58 2.54
C ALA A 48 5.63 17.79 1.77
N ILE A 49 5.87 17.64 0.46
CA ILE A 49 6.30 18.70 -0.46
C ILE A 49 5.19 19.76 -0.63
N MET A 50 3.97 19.32 -0.96
CA MET A 50 2.86 20.23 -1.29
C MET A 50 2.48 21.15 -0.12
N LYS A 51 2.70 20.71 1.12
CA LYS A 51 2.47 21.53 2.31
C LYS A 51 3.51 22.66 2.49
N ARG A 52 4.70 22.53 1.90
CA ARG A 52 5.87 23.39 2.17
C ARG A 52 6.28 24.28 1.01
N LEU A 53 5.92 23.90 -0.21
CA LEU A 53 6.14 24.78 -1.34
C LEU A 53 5.14 25.95 -1.28
N PRO A 54 5.59 27.20 -1.43
CA PRO A 54 4.71 28.36 -1.48
C PRO A 54 3.71 28.23 -2.64
N GLY A 55 2.46 28.67 -2.40
CA GLY A 55 1.32 28.39 -3.27
C GLY A 55 1.56 28.77 -4.73
N GLY A 56 1.58 27.76 -5.61
CA GLY A 56 1.70 27.91 -7.06
C GLY A 56 3.06 27.56 -7.66
N HIS A 57 4.11 27.34 -6.86
CA HIS A 57 5.43 26.95 -7.38
C HIS A 57 5.53 25.43 -7.63
N PRO A 58 5.85 24.98 -8.86
CA PRO A 58 6.12 23.57 -9.10
C PRO A 58 7.44 23.15 -8.44
N LEU A 59 7.53 21.91 -7.97
CA LEU A 59 8.78 21.32 -7.47
C LEU A 59 9.89 21.34 -8.53
N ASP A 60 9.52 21.06 -9.78
CA ASP A 60 10.41 21.02 -10.94
C ASP A 60 9.63 21.28 -12.24
N ALA A 61 10.26 21.91 -13.23
CA ALA A 61 9.63 22.23 -14.51
C ALA A 61 9.66 21.08 -15.55
N GLY A 62 10.32 19.96 -15.23
CA GLY A 62 10.53 18.84 -16.14
C GLY A 62 11.53 19.14 -17.26
N MET A 63 12.38 20.16 -17.11
CA MET A 63 13.31 20.65 -18.14
C MET A 63 14.79 20.41 -17.78
N PRO A 64 15.68 20.20 -18.76
CA PRO A 64 17.12 20.10 -18.52
C PRO A 64 17.69 21.34 -17.84
N LYS A 65 18.71 21.13 -17.00
CA LYS A 65 19.45 22.18 -16.29
C LYS A 65 20.90 22.25 -16.78
N ALA A 66 21.49 23.44 -16.71
CA ALA A 66 22.86 23.67 -17.18
C ALA A 66 23.90 23.11 -16.20
N CYS A 67 23.62 23.20 -14.90
CA CYS A 67 24.44 22.70 -13.80
C CYS A 67 23.58 22.13 -12.67
N GLY A 68 24.20 21.43 -11.72
CA GLY A 68 23.58 20.96 -10.50
C GLY A 68 23.25 22.10 -9.54
N GLU A 69 22.09 22.03 -8.88
CA GLU A 69 21.65 23.01 -7.88
C GLU A 69 21.11 22.35 -6.62
N PHE A 70 21.08 23.09 -5.51
CA PHE A 70 20.32 22.69 -4.33
C PHE A 70 19.34 23.79 -3.88
N LEU A 71 18.21 23.39 -3.32
CA LEU A 71 17.18 24.28 -2.78
C LEU A 71 16.77 23.84 -1.38
N VAL A 72 16.34 24.82 -0.58
CA VAL A 72 15.78 24.57 0.75
C VAL A 72 14.42 25.24 0.84
N ALA A 73 13.40 24.46 1.16
CA ALA A 73 12.09 24.97 1.59
C ALA A 73 11.95 24.74 3.10
N GLY A 74 11.99 25.81 3.88
CA GLY A 74 11.91 25.73 5.33
C GLY A 74 11.91 27.09 6.03
N SER A 75 11.93 27.04 7.35
CA SER A 75 11.95 28.20 8.23
C SER A 75 13.23 28.23 9.06
N PHE A 76 13.62 29.41 9.53
CA PHE A 76 14.50 29.52 10.68
C PHE A 76 13.73 29.18 11.97
N PHE A 77 14.35 28.42 12.87
CA PHE A 77 13.85 28.12 14.21
C PHE A 77 14.82 28.60 15.28
N ALA A 78 14.29 29.32 16.27
CA ALA A 78 15.10 29.81 17.38
C ALA A 78 15.62 28.64 18.25
N PRO A 79 16.85 28.75 18.81
CA PRO A 79 17.43 27.67 19.60
C PRO A 79 16.54 27.30 20.80
N HIS A 80 16.18 26.02 20.92
CA HIS A 80 15.34 25.49 22.00
C HIS A 80 14.00 26.24 22.17
N ASP A 81 13.41 26.71 21.06
CA ASP A 81 12.17 27.50 21.05
C ASP A 81 12.22 28.75 21.96
N THR A 82 13.43 29.23 22.26
CA THR A 82 13.63 30.43 23.09
C THR A 82 13.54 31.66 22.20
N PRO A 83 12.54 32.56 22.40
CA PRO A 83 12.34 33.69 21.51
C PRO A 83 13.59 34.56 21.38
N CYS A 84 14.02 34.84 20.15
CA CYS A 84 15.12 35.73 19.84
C CYS A 84 14.69 36.84 18.88
N THR A 85 15.40 37.97 18.85
CA THR A 85 15.10 39.07 17.92
C THR A 85 15.84 38.93 16.60
N ALA A 86 16.87 38.09 16.56
CA ALA A 86 17.64 37.78 15.36
C ALA A 86 18.35 36.42 15.50
N GLY A 87 18.65 35.79 14.37
CA GLY A 87 19.35 34.52 14.28
C GLY A 87 20.19 34.40 13.02
N LYS A 88 21.03 33.37 12.96
CA LYS A 88 21.76 32.98 11.75
C LYS A 88 21.23 31.63 11.31
N VAL A 89 21.09 31.48 10.00
CA VAL A 89 20.65 30.23 9.37
C VAL A 89 21.59 29.91 8.21
N SER A 90 21.96 28.65 8.04
CA SER A 90 22.84 28.26 6.94
C SER A 90 22.56 26.86 6.43
N ALA A 91 22.77 26.68 5.14
CA ALA A 91 22.74 25.39 4.46
C ALA A 91 24.05 25.21 3.68
N ALA A 92 24.66 24.05 3.83
CA ALA A 92 25.82 23.62 3.05
C ALA A 92 25.51 22.27 2.41
N VAL A 93 25.85 22.10 1.14
CA VAL A 93 25.73 20.84 0.39
C VAL A 93 26.98 20.69 -0.49
N GLY A 94 27.81 19.70 -0.19
CA GLY A 94 29.09 19.51 -0.88
C GLY A 94 29.97 20.77 -0.80
N PRO A 95 30.43 21.34 -1.93
CA PRO A 95 31.28 22.53 -1.94
C PRO A 95 30.52 23.86 -1.77
N LEU A 96 29.19 23.84 -1.78
CA LEU A 96 28.37 25.05 -1.74
C LEU A 96 27.89 25.32 -0.32
N GLU A 97 27.94 26.59 0.11
CA GLU A 97 27.42 27.05 1.38
C GLU A 97 26.69 28.39 1.25
N LYS A 98 25.60 28.55 1.99
CA LYS A 98 24.83 29.80 2.03
C LYS A 98 24.49 30.17 3.45
N HIS A 99 24.78 31.42 3.82
CA HIS A 99 24.54 31.97 5.15
C HIS A 99 23.63 33.18 5.08
N LEU A 100 22.51 33.11 5.80
CA LEU A 100 21.54 34.19 5.91
C LEU A 100 21.42 34.65 7.37
N ILE A 101 21.10 35.93 7.54
CA ILE A 101 20.71 36.51 8.81
C ILE A 101 19.19 36.67 8.81
N VAL A 102 18.59 36.28 9.92
CA VAL A 102 17.16 36.35 10.15
C VAL A 102 16.88 37.36 11.25
N HIS A 103 15.89 38.22 11.04
CA HIS A 103 15.41 39.22 11.98
C HIS A 103 13.92 39.06 12.22
N GLY A 104 13.47 39.33 13.45
CA GLY A 104 12.05 39.51 13.73
C GLY A 104 11.51 40.74 13.01
N ASN A 105 10.21 40.96 13.04
CA ASN A 105 9.62 42.09 12.34
C ASN A 105 10.23 43.41 12.82
N ARG A 106 10.63 44.25 11.86
CA ARG A 106 11.26 45.54 12.10
C ARG A 106 10.87 46.53 11.02
N TYR A 107 10.85 47.80 11.39
CA TYR A 107 10.23 48.84 10.58
C TYR A 107 11.00 50.15 10.65
N TRP A 108 11.08 50.88 9.54
CA TRP A 108 11.42 52.31 9.57
C TRP A 108 10.15 53.11 9.86
N ARG A 109 10.15 53.84 10.97
CA ARG A 109 9.01 54.67 11.41
C ARG A 109 9.52 56.02 11.91
N LYS A 110 8.77 57.10 11.62
CA LYS A 110 9.04 58.42 12.22
C LYS A 110 8.62 58.42 13.68
N LEU A 111 9.57 58.61 14.60
CA LEU A 111 9.31 58.65 16.03
C LEU A 111 9.19 60.11 16.50
N GLY A 112 8.03 60.50 17.02
CA GLY A 112 7.83 61.81 17.67
C GLY A 112 8.05 63.05 16.80
N GLY A 113 7.82 62.97 15.48
CA GLY A 113 7.96 64.11 14.55
C GLY A 113 9.40 64.43 14.11
N ARG A 114 10.37 63.55 14.36
CA ARG A 114 11.77 63.66 13.89
C ARG A 114 12.11 62.56 12.86
N ASP A 115 13.39 62.51 12.47
CA ASP A 115 13.98 61.59 11.47
C ASP A 115 13.54 60.12 11.63
N LEU A 116 13.57 59.38 10.51
CA LEU A 116 13.24 57.96 10.47
C LEU A 116 14.17 57.15 11.38
N GLY A 117 13.58 56.36 12.28
CA GLY A 117 14.28 55.41 13.14
C GLY A 117 13.80 53.98 12.92
N VAL A 118 14.59 52.99 13.35
CA VAL A 118 14.20 51.58 13.32
C VAL A 118 13.42 51.23 14.59
N VAL A 119 12.27 50.56 14.42
CA VAL A 119 11.48 49.96 15.50
C VAL A 119 11.54 48.44 15.34
N GLY A 120 11.70 47.71 16.46
CA GLY A 120 12.00 46.27 16.46
C GLY A 120 13.51 45.98 16.60
N PRO A 121 13.97 44.75 16.29
CA PRO A 121 13.18 43.61 15.85
C PRO A 121 12.34 43.00 16.97
N GLU A 122 11.12 42.57 16.63
CA GLU A 122 10.26 41.80 17.51
C GLU A 122 10.88 40.43 17.84
N ALA A 123 10.49 39.83 18.98
CA ALA A 123 10.92 38.48 19.31
C ALA A 123 10.20 37.47 18.40
N LEU A 124 10.93 36.47 17.92
CA LEU A 124 10.43 35.39 17.09
C LEU A 124 10.93 34.04 17.60
N THR A 125 10.15 33.00 17.35
CA THR A 125 10.58 31.60 17.49
C THR A 125 10.75 30.93 16.13
N GLU A 126 10.06 31.43 15.10
CA GLU A 126 10.12 30.94 13.73
C GLU A 126 10.12 32.10 12.72
N MET A 127 10.85 31.95 11.61
CA MET A 127 10.74 32.84 10.45
C MET A 127 10.85 32.05 9.14
N PRO A 128 9.79 32.00 8.31
CA PRO A 128 9.85 31.38 6.98
C PRO A 128 10.89 32.01 6.06
N LEU A 129 11.69 31.20 5.38
CA LEU A 129 12.75 31.63 4.46
C LEU A 129 12.20 31.81 3.03
N ILE A 130 11.22 32.71 2.88
CA ILE A 130 10.47 32.94 1.64
C ILE A 130 10.72 34.36 1.07
N TRP A 131 10.37 34.56 -0.20
CA TRP A 131 10.62 35.81 -0.94
C TRP A 131 9.93 37.03 -0.32
N GLU A 132 8.75 36.85 0.26
CA GLU A 132 7.98 37.88 0.96
C GLU A 132 8.70 38.43 2.20
N ASN A 133 9.65 37.68 2.74
CA ASN A 133 10.46 38.05 3.89
C ASN A 133 11.84 38.60 3.51
N ALA A 134 12.19 38.57 2.22
CA ALA A 134 13.43 39.11 1.69
C ALA A 134 13.28 40.58 1.24
N TYR A 135 14.40 41.23 0.89
CA TYR A 135 14.39 42.60 0.39
C TYR A 135 13.58 42.69 -0.92
N GLY A 136 12.72 43.70 -1.03
CA GLY A 136 11.95 43.94 -2.25
C GLY A 136 10.81 44.94 -2.07
N GLY A 137 9.81 44.84 -2.93
CA GLY A 137 8.62 45.66 -2.94
C GLY A 137 8.10 45.89 -4.35
N LYS A 138 6.90 46.46 -4.48
CA LYS A 138 6.13 46.54 -5.73
C LYS A 138 6.92 47.06 -6.93
N ASP A 139 7.83 48.02 -6.68
CA ASP A 139 8.64 48.68 -7.72
C ASP A 139 10.08 48.12 -7.81
N TYR A 140 10.32 46.92 -7.25
CA TYR A 140 11.61 46.24 -7.29
C TYR A 140 11.53 44.96 -8.12
N ALA A 141 12.06 45.02 -9.35
CA ALA A 141 11.91 43.96 -10.35
C ALA A 141 12.42 42.58 -9.91
N GLU A 142 13.48 42.53 -9.08
CA GLU A 142 14.07 41.26 -8.60
C GLU A 142 13.24 40.57 -7.52
N ASN A 143 12.32 41.29 -6.84
CA ASN A 143 11.44 40.72 -5.83
C ASN A 143 10.23 41.65 -5.56
N PRO A 144 9.20 41.61 -6.42
CA PRO A 144 8.05 42.52 -6.29
C PRO A 144 7.18 42.25 -5.04
N VAL A 145 7.25 41.03 -4.50
CA VAL A 145 6.49 40.58 -3.32
C VAL A 145 7.22 40.79 -1.98
N GLY A 146 8.50 41.19 -2.04
CA GLY A 146 9.33 41.42 -0.85
C GLY A 146 9.01 42.68 -0.06
N LYS A 147 9.81 42.93 0.98
CA LYS A 147 9.66 44.05 1.92
C LYS A 147 10.93 44.91 1.94
N GLY A 148 10.82 46.20 2.24
CA GLY A 148 11.96 47.13 2.32
C GLY A 148 11.77 48.40 1.51
N LEU A 149 11.23 48.29 0.29
CA LEU A 149 11.05 49.42 -0.61
C LEU A 149 9.66 50.07 -0.46
N SER A 150 8.61 49.26 -0.45
CA SER A 150 7.21 49.74 -0.37
C SER A 150 6.89 50.34 1.00
N GLU A 151 6.17 51.46 1.01
CA GLU A 151 5.55 52.01 2.21
C GLU A 151 4.19 51.33 2.47
N ILE A 152 3.89 51.01 3.72
CA ILE A 152 2.57 50.54 4.16
C ILE A 152 2.07 51.38 5.33
N GLU A 153 0.77 51.34 5.57
CA GLU A 153 0.15 52.01 6.71
C GLU A 153 -0.08 51.01 7.84
N ILE A 154 0.50 51.27 9.02
CA ILE A 154 0.26 50.51 10.25
C ILE A 154 -0.22 51.49 11.32
N ASP A 155 -1.44 51.26 11.85
CA ASP A 155 -2.09 52.12 12.85
C ASP A 155 -2.14 53.61 12.46
N GLY A 156 -2.44 53.91 11.19
CA GLY A 156 -2.51 55.29 10.69
C GLY A 156 -1.14 55.95 10.48
N ILE A 157 -0.04 55.20 10.60
CA ILE A 157 1.32 55.73 10.44
C ILE A 157 2.02 55.05 9.27
N ALA A 158 2.47 55.89 8.33
CA ALA A 158 3.35 55.51 7.23
C ALA A 158 4.63 54.83 7.75
N THR A 159 4.83 53.58 7.33
CA THR A 159 5.82 52.67 7.87
C THR A 159 6.46 51.86 6.74
N HIS A 160 7.78 51.76 6.70
CA HIS A 160 8.47 50.86 5.76
C HIS A 160 8.93 49.59 6.50
N PRO A 161 8.39 48.40 6.20
CA PRO A 161 8.88 47.16 6.77
C PRO A 161 10.28 46.88 6.24
N LEU A 162 11.21 46.51 7.12
CA LEU A 162 12.52 46.01 6.71
C LEU A 162 12.41 44.50 6.38
N PRO A 163 13.27 43.98 5.50
CA PRO A 163 13.35 42.55 5.26
C PRO A 163 13.73 41.80 6.54
N ASN A 164 13.17 40.60 6.69
CA ASN A 164 13.47 39.66 7.76
C ASN A 164 14.65 38.76 7.40
N VAL A 165 14.79 38.40 6.13
CA VAL A 165 15.84 37.49 5.63
C VAL A 165 16.81 38.29 4.76
N GLU A 166 18.09 38.30 5.15
CA GLU A 166 19.13 39.09 4.50
C GLU A 166 20.46 38.34 4.40
N TYR A 167 21.30 38.75 3.46
CA TYR A 167 22.70 38.32 3.42
C TYR A 167 23.51 39.01 4.51
N SER A 168 24.38 38.27 5.17
CA SER A 168 25.22 38.79 6.27
C SER A 168 26.16 39.94 5.87
N ASN A 169 26.53 40.02 4.60
CA ASN A 169 27.41 41.03 4.03
C ASN A 169 26.66 42.19 3.34
N SER A 170 25.32 42.17 3.32
CA SER A 170 24.50 43.13 2.56
C SER A 170 23.22 43.52 3.31
N LEU A 171 23.37 43.96 4.56
CA LEU A 171 22.25 44.38 5.42
C LEU A 171 21.65 45.72 4.97
N THR A 172 20.34 45.86 5.11
CA THR A 172 19.59 47.09 4.84
C THR A 172 19.82 48.10 5.96
N THR A 173 20.75 49.04 5.72
CA THR A 173 21.13 50.07 6.70
C THR A 173 20.41 51.40 6.51
N SER A 174 19.75 51.62 5.37
CA SER A 174 18.99 52.85 5.07
C SER A 174 17.89 52.62 4.01
N LEU A 175 16.96 53.57 3.86
CA LEU A 175 15.96 53.54 2.77
C LEU A 175 16.56 53.71 1.37
N ALA A 176 17.80 54.20 1.26
CA ALA A 176 18.51 54.29 -0.02
C ALA A 176 19.19 52.97 -0.40
N SER A 177 19.36 52.04 0.55
CA SER A 177 19.95 50.73 0.30
C SER A 177 19.09 49.93 -0.68
N ARG A 178 19.73 49.24 -1.62
CA ARG A 178 19.09 48.34 -2.61
C ARG A 178 19.82 46.98 -2.63
N PRO A 179 19.82 46.21 -1.53
CA PRO A 179 20.47 44.91 -1.51
C PRO A 179 19.74 43.89 -2.40
N LEU A 180 20.44 42.83 -2.78
CA LEU A 180 19.82 41.71 -3.48
C LEU A 180 18.91 40.92 -2.52
N PRO A 181 17.75 40.42 -3.00
CA PRO A 181 16.87 39.58 -2.20
C PRO A 181 17.58 38.28 -1.83
N ALA A 182 17.48 37.89 -0.56
CA ALA A 182 18.05 36.66 -0.04
C ALA A 182 16.97 35.58 0.11
N SER A 183 17.15 34.42 -0.51
CA SER A 183 16.27 33.26 -0.37
C SER A 183 17.07 31.96 -0.42
N MET A 184 16.49 30.86 0.04
CA MET A 184 17.03 29.51 -0.24
C MET A 184 16.09 28.66 -1.11
N GLY A 185 14.89 29.19 -1.38
CA GLY A 185 13.87 28.58 -2.21
C GLY A 185 13.99 28.97 -3.68
N PRO A 186 12.99 28.57 -4.49
CA PRO A 186 13.05 28.72 -5.94
C PRO A 186 12.81 30.18 -6.33
N VAL A 187 13.61 30.70 -7.25
CA VAL A 187 13.44 31.98 -7.92
C VAL A 187 12.29 31.84 -8.94
N PRO A 188 11.22 32.66 -8.85
CA PRO A 188 10.12 32.64 -9.80
C PRO A 188 10.56 32.75 -11.27
N LEU A 189 9.93 31.97 -12.16
CA LEU A 189 10.31 31.89 -13.58
C LEU A 189 9.97 33.16 -14.37
N ASP A 190 9.01 33.94 -13.90
CA ASP A 190 8.51 35.17 -14.51
C ASP A 190 9.27 36.44 -14.11
N LEU A 191 10.31 36.32 -13.26
CA LEU A 191 11.15 37.44 -12.85
C LEU A 191 11.91 38.05 -14.04
N GLU A 192 12.02 39.39 -14.03
CA GLU A 192 12.62 40.15 -15.12
C GLU A 192 14.09 39.79 -15.36
N SER A 193 14.84 39.46 -14.30
CA SER A 193 16.24 39.00 -14.39
C SER A 193 16.43 37.69 -15.15
N ARG A 194 15.37 36.88 -15.30
CA ARG A 194 15.43 35.62 -16.08
C ARG A 194 15.17 35.83 -17.57
N ARG A 195 14.61 36.97 -17.98
CA ARG A 195 14.26 37.24 -19.39
C ARG A 195 15.43 37.05 -20.37
N PRO A 196 16.68 37.44 -20.06
CA PRO A 196 17.81 37.20 -20.97
C PRO A 196 18.09 35.71 -21.22
N LEU A 197 17.71 34.82 -20.30
CA LEU A 197 17.95 33.38 -20.40
C LEU A 197 16.85 32.65 -21.20
N ALA A 198 15.66 33.24 -21.33
CA ALA A 198 14.50 32.61 -21.95
C ALA A 198 14.62 32.43 -23.48
N GLY A 199 15.60 33.11 -24.11
CA GLY A 199 15.78 33.19 -25.56
C GLY A 199 14.96 34.29 -26.23
N THR A 200 15.15 34.47 -27.53
CA THR A 200 14.52 35.54 -28.32
C THR A 200 13.20 35.08 -28.97
N TYR A 201 12.09 35.74 -28.62
CA TYR A 201 10.73 35.46 -29.15
C TYR A 201 10.26 36.57 -30.10
N ASP A 202 10.81 36.61 -31.32
CA ASP A 202 10.47 37.58 -32.36
C ASP A 202 9.66 36.97 -33.52
N ASP A 203 9.41 37.75 -34.58
CA ASP A 203 8.72 37.27 -35.79
C ASP A 203 9.43 36.10 -36.47
N ALA A 204 10.76 35.97 -36.33
CA ALA A 204 11.51 34.87 -36.92
C ALA A 204 11.30 33.57 -36.12
N TYR A 205 11.25 33.66 -34.78
CA TYR A 205 10.83 32.56 -33.90
C TYR A 205 9.42 32.07 -34.28
N LEU A 206 8.44 32.97 -34.37
CA LEU A 206 7.04 32.61 -34.67
C LEU A 206 6.90 31.89 -36.01
N ARG A 207 7.69 32.26 -37.02
CA ARG A 207 7.63 31.65 -38.35
C ARG A 207 8.34 30.30 -38.46
N SER A 208 9.36 30.05 -37.64
CA SER A 208 10.33 28.97 -37.91
C SER A 208 10.65 28.05 -36.73
N ARG A 209 10.20 28.38 -35.51
CA ARG A 209 10.52 27.62 -34.29
C ARG A 209 9.30 27.29 -33.43
N MET A 210 8.26 28.12 -33.42
CA MET A 210 7.01 27.83 -32.69
C MET A 210 6.45 26.45 -33.10
N PRO A 211 6.02 25.58 -32.17
CA PRO A 211 5.85 25.78 -30.71
C PRO A 211 7.07 25.39 -29.85
N GLY A 212 8.25 25.17 -30.45
CA GLY A 212 9.48 24.86 -29.71
C GLY A 212 10.09 26.06 -28.99
N PHE A 213 11.24 25.86 -28.37
CA PHE A 213 12.04 26.92 -27.77
C PHE A 213 12.90 27.66 -28.81
N PRO A 214 13.24 28.94 -28.59
CA PRO A 214 14.24 29.67 -29.36
C PRO A 214 15.60 28.95 -29.34
N ASP A 215 16.40 29.11 -30.40
CA ASP A 215 17.72 28.45 -30.52
C ASP A 215 18.77 29.03 -29.56
N ASP A 216 18.53 30.23 -29.04
CA ASP A 216 19.37 30.99 -28.10
C ASP A 216 18.90 30.86 -26.65
N LEU A 217 18.01 29.91 -26.34
CA LEU A 217 17.61 29.58 -24.97
C LEU A 217 18.84 29.15 -24.15
N ASP A 218 19.02 29.77 -22.98
CA ASP A 218 19.98 29.34 -21.98
C ASP A 218 19.29 28.44 -20.94
N PHE A 219 19.78 27.20 -20.78
CA PHE A 219 19.18 26.23 -19.85
C PHE A 219 19.36 26.61 -18.37
N HIS A 220 20.19 27.60 -18.03
CA HIS A 220 20.17 28.24 -16.71
C HIS A 220 18.80 28.84 -16.37
N TYR A 221 17.97 29.13 -17.38
CA TYR A 221 16.57 29.51 -17.18
C TYR A 221 15.78 28.50 -16.33
N PHE A 222 16.16 27.22 -16.34
CA PHE A 222 15.51 26.15 -15.55
C PHE A 222 16.26 25.76 -14.27
N ASN A 223 17.45 26.33 -14.03
CA ASN A 223 18.05 26.33 -12.70
C ASN A 223 17.26 27.33 -11.84
N THR A 224 16.50 26.82 -10.88
CA THR A 224 15.55 27.60 -10.08
C THR A 224 16.13 28.10 -8.76
N ALA A 225 17.27 27.60 -8.31
CA ALA A 225 17.97 28.17 -7.17
C ALA A 225 18.60 29.52 -7.53
N GLN A 226 19.01 30.31 -6.53
CA GLN A 226 19.88 31.47 -6.77
C GLN A 226 21.30 30.97 -7.15
N ASN A 227 22.04 31.78 -7.92
CA ASN A 227 23.33 31.37 -8.51
C ASN A 227 24.40 30.95 -7.48
N ASP A 228 24.29 31.40 -6.23
CA ASP A 228 25.16 30.98 -5.12
C ASP A 228 24.88 29.55 -4.60
N GLN A 229 23.85 28.89 -5.14
CA GLN A 229 23.46 27.51 -4.86
C GLN A 229 23.63 26.60 -6.09
N TRP A 230 24.36 27.07 -7.10
CA TRP A 230 24.70 26.32 -8.31
C TRP A 230 26.12 25.79 -8.24
N LEU A 231 26.33 24.57 -8.74
CA LEU A 231 27.67 24.09 -9.08
C LEU A 231 28.21 24.86 -10.30
N GLU A 232 29.50 24.69 -10.59
CA GLU A 232 30.08 25.25 -11.80
C GLU A 232 29.36 24.73 -13.06
N ASP A 233 29.34 25.54 -14.12
CA ASP A 233 28.62 25.21 -15.35
C ASP A 233 29.02 23.83 -15.90
N GLY A 234 28.03 22.99 -16.20
CA GLY A 234 28.21 21.61 -16.63
C GLY A 234 28.61 20.59 -15.53
N GLN A 235 28.80 21.00 -14.28
CA GLN A 235 28.99 20.08 -13.15
C GLN A 235 27.65 19.68 -12.53
N PHE A 236 27.59 18.44 -12.05
CA PHE A 236 26.40 17.83 -11.44
C PHE A 236 26.80 17.07 -10.17
N TRP A 237 25.84 16.82 -9.29
CA TRP A 237 26.08 16.14 -8.02
C TRP A 237 26.45 14.66 -8.24
N GLY A 238 27.36 14.16 -7.42
CA GLY A 238 27.75 12.75 -7.34
C GLY A 238 26.78 11.89 -6.54
N GLY A 239 25.95 12.50 -5.69
CA GLY A 239 24.90 11.83 -4.91
C GLY A 239 25.35 11.30 -3.55
N THR A 240 26.57 11.60 -3.11
CA THR A 240 27.13 11.22 -1.79
C THR A 240 27.69 12.41 -1.03
N GLU A 241 27.37 13.63 -1.45
CA GLU A 241 27.82 14.84 -0.80
C GLU A 241 27.29 14.94 0.63
N SER A 242 28.11 15.44 1.55
CA SER A 242 27.65 15.81 2.89
C SER A 242 26.80 17.08 2.82
N PHE A 243 25.80 17.17 3.68
CA PHE A 243 25.05 18.41 3.91
C PHE A 243 24.99 18.77 5.40
N GLU A 244 24.95 20.07 5.67
CA GLU A 244 24.76 20.63 7.01
C GLU A 244 23.71 21.74 6.98
N LEU A 245 22.75 21.69 7.90
CA LEU A 245 21.65 22.63 8.03
C LEU A 245 21.60 23.15 9.47
N HIS A 246 21.71 24.46 9.62
CA HIS A 246 21.75 25.13 10.92
C HIS A 246 20.48 25.94 11.16
N PHE A 247 19.81 25.64 12.28
CA PHE A 247 18.61 26.33 12.76
C PHE A 247 17.44 26.29 11.77
N MET A 248 17.27 25.18 11.05
CA MET A 248 16.18 24.98 10.09
C MET A 248 15.18 23.88 10.49
N HIS A 249 15.42 23.19 11.61
CA HIS A 249 14.53 22.17 12.15
C HIS A 249 14.12 22.57 13.57
N PRO A 250 12.85 22.37 13.99
CA PRO A 250 12.35 22.80 15.30
C PRO A 250 13.12 22.16 16.48
N GLU A 251 13.40 20.86 16.39
CA GLU A 251 14.06 20.11 17.47
C GLU A 251 15.57 19.86 17.29
N ILE A 252 16.09 19.94 16.06
CA ILE A 252 17.47 19.61 15.72
C ILE A 252 18.16 20.88 15.19
N PRO A 253 18.78 21.71 16.07
CA PRO A 253 19.38 22.97 15.66
C PRO A 253 20.52 22.81 14.65
N HIS A 254 21.08 21.61 14.56
CA HIS A 254 22.18 21.29 13.66
C HIS A 254 21.95 19.91 13.06
N LEU A 255 21.32 19.89 11.89
CA LEU A 255 21.02 18.68 11.15
C LEU A 255 22.15 18.42 10.15
N ARG A 256 22.73 17.22 10.19
CA ARG A 256 23.84 16.82 9.34
C ARG A 256 23.57 15.45 8.75
N GLY A 257 23.95 15.25 7.50
CA GLY A 257 23.82 13.97 6.82
C GLY A 257 24.64 13.90 5.54
N GLU A 258 24.43 12.82 4.80
CA GLU A 258 25.00 12.61 3.47
C GLU A 258 23.87 12.29 2.49
N LEU A 259 24.04 12.69 1.24
CA LEU A 259 23.15 12.22 0.18
C LEU A 259 23.24 10.69 0.05
N PRO A 260 22.11 9.98 -0.19
CA PRO A 260 22.01 8.52 0.01
C PRO A 260 22.78 7.67 -1.01
N GLY A 261 23.51 8.26 -1.95
CA GLY A 261 24.28 7.53 -2.96
C GLY A 261 23.40 6.74 -3.91
N ILE A 262 22.28 7.32 -4.37
CA ILE A 262 21.32 6.65 -5.25
C ILE A 262 21.49 7.12 -6.69
N VAL A 263 21.46 6.18 -7.64
CA VAL A 263 21.53 6.41 -9.08
C VAL A 263 20.23 5.95 -9.74
N GLY A 264 19.47 6.88 -10.30
CA GLY A 264 18.26 6.63 -11.08
C GLY A 264 18.64 6.21 -12.49
N ARG A 265 18.09 5.08 -12.94
CA ARG A 265 18.32 4.52 -14.27
C ARG A 265 17.02 4.48 -15.04
N ILE A 266 17.03 5.02 -16.24
CA ILE A 266 15.82 5.20 -17.05
C ILE A 266 15.98 4.40 -18.33
N PHE A 267 15.00 3.54 -18.61
CA PHE A 267 14.98 2.70 -19.79
C PHE A 267 13.72 2.97 -20.60
N LEU A 268 13.86 3.15 -21.91
CA LEU A 268 12.72 3.29 -22.81
C LEU A 268 12.65 2.10 -23.76
N ARG A 269 11.43 1.86 -24.26
CA ARG A 269 11.17 0.97 -25.38
C ARG A 269 10.31 1.72 -26.39
N ARG A 270 10.74 1.73 -27.64
CA ARG A 270 10.01 2.38 -28.73
C ARG A 270 8.86 1.50 -29.23
N GLU A 271 7.84 2.13 -29.82
CA GLU A 271 6.82 1.38 -30.55
C GLU A 271 7.42 0.60 -31.72
N GLY A 272 7.00 -0.65 -31.87
CA GLY A 272 7.28 -1.44 -33.05
C GLY A 272 6.26 -1.12 -34.14
N GLY A 273 6.69 -1.00 -35.40
CA GLY A 273 5.76 -0.89 -36.52
C GLY A 273 4.85 -2.12 -36.62
N ALA A 274 3.82 -2.06 -37.47
CA ALA A 274 2.79 -3.11 -37.61
C ALA A 274 3.32 -4.55 -37.84
N SER A 275 4.58 -4.70 -38.25
CA SER A 275 5.26 -5.97 -38.54
C SER A 275 6.03 -6.58 -37.35
N ARG A 276 6.25 -5.87 -36.24
CA ARG A 276 6.97 -6.40 -35.07
C ARG A 276 6.36 -5.88 -33.75
N PRO A 277 5.88 -6.76 -32.85
CA PRO A 277 5.30 -6.32 -31.59
C PRO A 277 6.35 -5.62 -30.71
N SER A 278 5.92 -4.59 -29.98
CA SER A 278 6.78 -3.80 -29.08
C SER A 278 7.48 -4.66 -28.02
N SER A 279 6.91 -5.79 -27.61
CA SER A 279 7.51 -6.74 -26.67
C SER A 279 8.85 -7.33 -27.15
N GLU A 280 9.12 -7.31 -28.46
CA GLU A 280 10.36 -7.82 -29.09
C GLU A 280 11.39 -6.75 -29.42
N MET A 281 11.06 -5.47 -29.19
CA MET A 281 11.98 -4.35 -29.42
C MET A 281 13.00 -4.25 -28.27
N PRO A 282 14.29 -3.96 -28.56
CA PRO A 282 15.29 -3.76 -27.52
C PRO A 282 14.95 -2.53 -26.67
N ILE A 283 15.43 -2.51 -25.44
CA ILE A 283 15.35 -1.33 -24.58
C ILE A 283 16.59 -0.44 -24.79
N GLU A 284 16.39 0.86 -24.67
CA GLU A 284 17.45 1.88 -24.69
C GLU A 284 17.57 2.48 -23.28
N GLU A 285 18.79 2.63 -22.76
CA GLU A 285 19.03 3.34 -21.50
C GLU A 285 19.25 4.84 -21.78
N ILE A 286 18.57 5.70 -21.02
CA ILE A 286 18.79 7.14 -21.00
C ILE A 286 19.75 7.44 -19.85
N PRO A 287 20.98 7.94 -20.14
CA PRO A 287 21.90 8.36 -19.09
C PRO A 287 21.29 9.50 -18.27
N THR A 288 21.43 9.40 -16.96
CA THR A 288 20.93 10.39 -15.99
C THR A 288 22.07 11.09 -15.28
N ARG A 289 21.77 12.27 -14.74
CA ARG A 289 22.66 13.06 -13.86
C ARG A 289 21.84 13.69 -12.76
N LEU A 290 22.37 13.74 -11.53
CA LEU A 290 21.71 14.39 -10.41
C LEU A 290 21.86 15.90 -10.55
N ASP A 291 20.80 16.57 -11.01
CA ASP A 291 20.81 18.00 -11.29
C ASP A 291 20.16 18.85 -10.19
N THR A 292 19.36 18.25 -9.31
CA THR A 292 18.65 18.99 -8.28
C THR A 292 18.61 18.22 -6.97
N VAL A 293 18.96 18.90 -5.89
CA VAL A 293 18.76 18.43 -4.51
C VAL A 293 17.80 19.37 -3.80
N TRP A 294 16.69 18.85 -3.31
CA TRP A 294 15.74 19.58 -2.47
C TRP A 294 15.86 19.12 -1.02
N LEU A 295 15.86 20.09 -0.09
CA LEU A 295 15.88 19.83 1.34
C LEU A 295 14.65 20.49 2.00
N PHE A 296 13.92 19.71 2.79
CA PHE A 296 12.75 20.12 3.57
C PHE A 296 13.03 19.81 5.05
N PRO A 297 13.78 20.68 5.76
CA PRO A 297 14.39 20.31 7.03
C PRO A 297 13.36 20.02 8.13
N ASP A 298 12.29 20.81 8.23
CA ASP A 298 11.21 20.61 9.20
C ASP A 298 10.32 19.39 8.90
N ALA A 299 10.45 18.80 7.70
CA ALA A 299 9.79 17.56 7.29
C ALA A 299 10.65 16.31 7.52
N ASP A 300 11.92 16.50 7.88
CA ASP A 300 12.95 15.47 7.80
C ASP A 300 13.01 14.79 6.41
N LEU A 301 12.89 15.56 5.33
CA LEU A 301 12.80 15.04 3.96
C LEU A 301 13.81 15.71 3.02
N GLY A 302 14.55 14.89 2.27
CA GLY A 302 15.33 15.28 1.11
C GLY A 302 14.78 14.62 -0.16
N VAL A 303 14.92 15.29 -1.30
CA VAL A 303 14.49 14.77 -2.61
C VAL A 303 15.60 14.98 -3.63
N LEU A 304 15.99 13.90 -4.29
CA LEU A 304 16.94 13.90 -5.40
C LEU A 304 16.18 13.91 -6.73
N ILE A 305 16.59 14.75 -7.69
CA ILE A 305 16.07 14.72 -9.06
C ILE A 305 17.19 14.42 -10.04
N GLN A 306 17.09 13.27 -10.70
CA GLN A 306 18.09 12.77 -11.64
C GLN A 306 17.53 12.76 -13.05
N ARG A 307 18.13 13.52 -13.95
CA ARG A 307 17.52 13.82 -15.24
C ARG A 307 18.30 13.23 -16.40
N GLY A 308 17.56 12.57 -17.29
CA GLY A 308 18.02 12.13 -18.59
C GLY A 308 17.23 12.81 -19.72
N THR A 309 17.83 12.86 -20.91
CA THR A 309 17.16 13.33 -22.12
C THR A 309 17.45 12.41 -23.30
N CYS A 310 16.45 12.16 -24.14
CA CYS A 310 16.63 11.46 -25.40
C CYS A 310 15.84 12.12 -26.53
N GLU A 311 16.31 11.92 -27.77
CA GLU A 311 15.57 12.36 -28.96
C GLU A 311 14.39 11.40 -29.24
N ILE A 312 13.25 11.99 -29.57
CA ILE A 312 12.01 11.30 -29.93
C ILE A 312 11.60 11.72 -31.34
N SER A 313 10.91 10.83 -32.04
CA SER A 313 10.52 11.10 -33.44
C SER A 313 9.25 11.95 -33.56
N THR A 314 8.52 12.10 -32.47
CA THR A 314 7.26 12.84 -32.41
C THR A 314 7.30 13.88 -31.30
N ASP A 315 6.59 14.99 -31.46
CA ASP A 315 6.58 16.09 -30.49
C ASP A 315 5.93 15.73 -29.13
N ASP A 316 5.23 14.60 -29.05
CA ASP A 316 4.59 14.07 -27.84
C ASP A 316 5.06 12.69 -27.40
N GLY A 317 6.13 12.17 -28.00
CA GLY A 317 6.73 10.89 -27.63
C GLY A 317 5.79 9.71 -27.86
N THR A 318 4.87 9.78 -28.83
CA THR A 318 4.02 8.66 -29.23
C THR A 318 4.83 7.47 -29.75
N ASP A 319 6.06 7.68 -30.18
CA ASP A 319 7.01 6.63 -30.52
C ASP A 319 7.59 5.88 -29.31
N ILE A 320 7.25 6.27 -28.08
CA ILE A 320 7.65 5.58 -26.85
C ILE A 320 6.50 4.70 -26.34
N ALA A 321 6.69 3.38 -26.47
CA ALA A 321 5.74 2.38 -25.99
C ALA A 321 5.79 2.27 -24.46
N THR A 322 6.98 2.13 -23.88
CA THR A 322 7.17 1.87 -22.46
C THR A 322 8.35 2.67 -21.91
N LEU A 323 8.19 3.23 -20.72
CA LEU A 323 9.24 3.86 -19.93
C LEU A 323 9.35 3.11 -18.60
N MET A 324 10.56 2.70 -18.22
CA MET A 324 10.84 2.05 -16.95
C MET A 324 11.86 2.85 -16.16
N LEU A 325 11.52 3.14 -14.91
CA LEU A 325 12.38 3.80 -13.95
C LEU A 325 12.84 2.79 -12.89
N ALA A 326 14.15 2.73 -12.67
CA ALA A 326 14.79 1.98 -11.61
C ALA A 326 15.78 2.87 -10.84
N HIS A 327 16.18 2.42 -9.66
CA HIS A 327 17.24 3.04 -8.86
C HIS A 327 18.23 1.96 -8.42
N GLU A 328 19.51 2.31 -8.38
CA GLU A 328 20.60 1.48 -7.87
C GLU A 328 21.37 2.26 -6.81
N GLY A 329 21.96 1.57 -5.83
CA GLY A 329 22.94 2.20 -4.95
C GLY A 329 24.25 2.39 -5.70
N ILE A 330 24.95 3.50 -5.46
CA ILE A 330 26.28 3.77 -6.05
C ILE A 330 27.33 2.74 -5.62
N LYS A 331 27.07 2.03 -4.51
CA LYS A 331 27.89 0.93 -3.99
C LYS A 331 27.43 -0.44 -4.51
N ASP A 332 26.28 -0.52 -5.17
CA ASP A 332 25.79 -1.77 -5.75
C ASP A 332 26.60 -2.11 -7.01
N ILE A 333 26.68 -3.40 -7.34
CA ILE A 333 27.17 -3.82 -8.65
C ILE A 333 26.10 -3.42 -9.68
N PRO A 334 26.41 -2.57 -10.69
CA PRO A 334 25.40 -2.11 -11.63
C PRO A 334 24.77 -3.28 -12.38
N ARG A 335 23.43 -3.33 -12.42
CA ARG A 335 22.72 -4.43 -13.09
C ARG A 335 22.81 -4.25 -14.60
N SER A 336 22.81 -5.37 -15.33
CA SER A 336 22.98 -5.34 -16.80
C SER A 336 21.73 -4.81 -17.51
N LEU A 337 21.90 -4.32 -18.75
CA LEU A 337 20.75 -3.97 -19.60
C LEU A 337 19.81 -5.16 -19.80
N THR A 338 20.35 -6.38 -19.91
CA THR A 338 19.58 -7.63 -20.02
C THR A 338 18.67 -7.86 -18.81
N HIS A 339 19.14 -7.55 -17.59
CA HIS A 339 18.31 -7.60 -16.38
C HIS A 339 17.09 -6.71 -16.54
N TYR A 340 17.30 -5.44 -16.89
CA TYR A 340 16.21 -4.48 -17.06
C TYR A 340 15.28 -4.81 -18.23
N GLN A 341 15.81 -5.40 -19.31
CA GLN A 341 14.98 -5.88 -20.41
C GLN A 341 14.02 -6.98 -19.94
N SER A 342 14.53 -7.93 -19.15
CA SER A 342 13.71 -8.98 -18.53
C SER A 342 12.67 -8.40 -17.57
N GLN A 343 13.08 -7.48 -16.68
CA GLN A 343 12.19 -6.85 -15.71
C GLN A 343 11.06 -6.03 -16.36
N MET A 344 11.37 -5.34 -17.46
CA MET A 344 10.36 -4.62 -18.25
C MET A 344 9.42 -5.61 -18.95
N GLN A 345 9.93 -6.70 -19.53
CA GLN A 345 9.10 -7.72 -20.17
C GLN A 345 8.15 -8.39 -19.18
N LEU A 346 8.63 -8.77 -18.00
CA LEU A 346 7.81 -9.37 -16.95
C LEU A 346 6.69 -8.43 -16.51
N ARG A 347 6.96 -7.14 -16.33
CA ARG A 347 5.98 -6.14 -15.87
C ARG A 347 5.03 -5.65 -16.96
N SER A 348 5.44 -5.72 -18.22
CA SER A 348 4.58 -5.41 -19.37
C SER A 348 3.68 -6.59 -19.79
N ASP A 349 3.76 -7.76 -19.13
CA ASP A 349 2.86 -8.89 -19.43
C ASP A 349 1.40 -8.52 -19.05
N PRO A 350 0.43 -8.57 -19.99
CA PRO A 350 -0.96 -8.17 -19.72
C PRO A 350 -1.67 -9.04 -18.68
N LYS A 351 -1.29 -10.32 -18.58
CA LYS A 351 -1.92 -11.28 -17.66
C LYS A 351 -1.18 -11.35 -16.34
N GLU A 352 0.15 -11.40 -16.37
CA GLU A 352 0.98 -11.76 -15.23
C GLU A 352 1.80 -10.59 -14.68
N GLY A 353 1.86 -9.47 -15.39
CA GLY A 353 2.74 -8.36 -15.04
C GLY A 353 2.44 -7.73 -13.68
N PHE A 354 1.21 -7.92 -13.17
CA PHE A 354 0.83 -7.49 -11.82
C PHE A 354 1.67 -8.17 -10.73
N LYS A 355 2.11 -9.43 -10.91
CA LYS A 355 2.88 -10.18 -9.92
C LYS A 355 4.21 -9.49 -9.61
N TYR A 356 4.73 -8.80 -10.62
CA TYR A 356 5.99 -8.07 -10.56
C TYR A 356 5.79 -6.58 -10.23
N MET A 357 4.56 -6.08 -10.17
CA MET A 357 4.28 -4.72 -9.68
C MET A 357 4.43 -4.60 -8.16
N LEU A 358 4.08 -5.65 -7.42
CA LEU A 358 4.15 -5.67 -5.95
C LEU A 358 5.56 -5.96 -5.42
N ASN A 359 6.44 -6.54 -6.24
CA ASN A 359 7.85 -6.74 -5.93
C ASN A 359 8.71 -5.72 -6.69
N SER A 360 9.16 -4.68 -6.00
CA SER A 360 9.98 -3.63 -6.58
C SER A 360 11.49 -3.82 -6.38
N VAL A 361 11.93 -4.87 -5.70
CA VAL A 361 13.35 -5.04 -5.28
C VAL A 361 14.28 -5.06 -6.50
N SER A 362 13.83 -5.64 -7.61
CA SER A 362 14.61 -5.68 -8.85
C SER A 362 14.75 -4.32 -9.58
N LEU A 363 14.07 -3.28 -9.09
CA LEU A 363 14.09 -1.90 -9.60
C LEU A 363 14.60 -0.88 -8.58
N ILE A 364 15.05 -1.29 -7.39
CA ILE A 364 15.55 -0.40 -6.33
C ILE A 364 16.94 -0.86 -5.83
N PRO A 365 17.64 -0.04 -5.02
CA PRO A 365 18.93 -0.41 -4.43
C PRO A 365 18.81 -1.68 -3.57
N LEU A 366 19.87 -2.50 -3.52
CA LEU A 366 19.85 -3.78 -2.81
C LEU A 366 19.64 -3.64 -1.29
N ALA A 367 20.06 -2.52 -0.71
CA ALA A 367 19.91 -2.22 0.71
C ALA A 367 18.49 -1.73 1.09
N CYS A 368 17.64 -1.42 0.11
CA CYS A 368 16.30 -0.92 0.36
C CYS A 368 15.30 -2.07 0.52
N THR A 369 14.36 -1.91 1.43
CA THR A 369 13.19 -2.76 1.57
C THR A 369 12.25 -2.58 0.37
N CYS A 370 11.45 -3.60 0.05
CA CYS A 370 10.45 -3.50 -1.01
C CYS A 370 9.41 -2.45 -0.63
N GLY A 371 9.00 -1.57 -1.54
CA GLY A 371 8.08 -0.48 -1.16
C GLY A 371 6.69 -0.97 -0.73
N PHE A 372 6.29 -2.17 -1.16
CA PHE A 372 5.06 -2.80 -0.68
C PHE A 372 5.20 -3.31 0.77
N GLN A 373 6.39 -3.78 1.16
CA GLN A 373 6.72 -4.12 2.54
C GLN A 373 6.63 -2.87 3.43
N ASP A 374 7.20 -1.75 2.96
CA ASP A 374 7.17 -0.47 3.69
C ASP A 374 5.73 0.02 3.85
N LEU A 375 4.93 -0.04 2.77
CA LEU A 375 3.51 0.35 2.79
C LEU A 375 2.70 -0.51 3.76
N LEU A 376 2.96 -1.82 3.82
CA LEU A 376 2.29 -2.72 4.76
C LEU A 376 2.71 -2.42 6.20
N THR A 377 4.02 -2.25 6.45
CA THR A 377 4.58 -1.93 7.77
C THR A 377 4.02 -0.60 8.30
N ALA A 378 3.95 0.44 7.46
CA ALA A 378 3.38 1.74 7.81
C ALA A 378 1.88 1.65 8.18
N ASN A 379 1.16 0.68 7.62
CA ASN A 379 -0.25 0.40 7.93
C ASN A 379 -0.44 -0.64 9.06
N GLY A 380 0.61 -0.94 9.83
CA GLY A 380 0.56 -1.92 10.92
C GLY A 380 0.48 -3.39 10.47
N LEU A 381 0.63 -3.64 9.16
CA LEU A 381 0.77 -4.96 8.55
C LEU A 381 2.26 -5.31 8.48
N HIS A 382 2.82 -5.75 9.60
CA HIS A 382 4.17 -6.30 9.62
C HIS A 382 4.21 -7.66 8.89
N LEU A 383 4.68 -7.67 7.64
CA LEU A 383 4.98 -8.90 6.90
C LEU A 383 6.09 -9.72 7.58
N GLU A 384 6.87 -9.11 8.47
CA GLU A 384 7.85 -9.77 9.35
C GLU A 384 7.21 -10.71 10.40
N ASN A 385 5.88 -10.76 10.48
CA ASN A 385 5.14 -11.75 11.26
C ASN A 385 4.13 -12.50 10.39
N SER A 386 4.50 -12.83 9.15
CA SER A 386 3.69 -13.74 8.35
C SER A 386 3.52 -15.06 9.12
N GLY A 387 2.28 -15.51 9.29
CA GLY A 387 1.94 -16.73 10.03
C GLY A 387 2.70 -17.99 9.58
N TYR A 388 3.37 -17.92 8.43
CA TYR A 388 4.27 -18.93 7.88
C TYR A 388 5.57 -19.11 8.69
N GLN A 389 6.25 -18.02 9.10
CA GLN A 389 7.45 -18.13 9.95
C GLN A 389 7.07 -18.54 11.38
N ASN A 390 5.97 -18.02 11.93
CA ASN A 390 5.48 -18.46 13.25
C ASN A 390 5.05 -19.94 13.25
N ALA A 391 4.46 -20.44 12.16
CA ALA A 391 4.16 -21.86 11.97
C ALA A 391 5.43 -22.71 11.77
N GLN A 392 6.46 -22.20 11.07
CA GLN A 392 7.75 -22.88 10.92
C GLN A 392 8.58 -22.88 12.21
N THR A 393 8.64 -21.78 12.96
CA THR A 393 9.30 -21.69 14.27
C THR A 393 8.56 -22.53 15.31
N PHE A 394 7.22 -22.58 15.27
CA PHE A 394 6.44 -23.50 16.08
C PHE A 394 6.69 -24.96 15.70
N SER A 395 6.70 -25.28 14.40
CA SER A 395 7.03 -26.63 13.91
C SER A 395 8.47 -27.03 14.25
N ALA A 396 9.44 -26.13 14.10
CA ALA A 396 10.84 -26.34 14.47
C ALA A 396 11.02 -26.48 16.00
N ASN A 397 10.29 -25.70 16.81
CA ASN A 397 10.30 -25.84 18.26
C ASN A 397 9.60 -27.12 18.74
N GLN A 398 8.56 -27.58 18.05
CA GLN A 398 7.88 -28.86 18.33
C GLN A 398 8.67 -30.07 17.85
N ILE A 399 9.38 -29.96 16.72
CA ILE A 399 10.35 -30.95 16.25
C ILE A 399 11.52 -31.01 17.22
N ALA A 400 12.09 -29.89 17.65
CA ALA A 400 13.18 -29.86 18.64
C ALA A 400 12.75 -30.43 20.01
N LYS A 401 11.51 -30.12 20.48
CA LYS A 401 10.93 -30.76 21.68
C LYS A 401 10.71 -32.26 21.50
N SER A 402 10.23 -32.68 20.32
CA SER A 402 10.01 -34.10 20.01
C SER A 402 11.33 -34.84 19.88
N GLU A 403 12.35 -34.26 19.27
CA GLU A 403 13.71 -34.79 19.19
C GLU A 403 14.36 -34.87 20.56
N GLN A 404 14.12 -33.91 21.46
CA GLN A 404 14.58 -33.96 22.84
C GLN A 404 13.88 -35.08 23.63
N ILE A 405 12.57 -35.23 23.49
CA ILE A 405 11.79 -36.33 24.11
C ILE A 405 12.20 -37.69 23.53
N ILE A 406 12.47 -37.78 22.23
CA ILE A 406 12.97 -38.98 21.55
C ILE A 406 14.39 -39.30 22.01
N ALA A 407 15.27 -38.32 22.18
CA ALA A 407 16.63 -38.51 22.69
C ALA A 407 16.63 -38.95 24.16
N GLU A 408 15.77 -38.38 25.00
CA GLU A 408 15.59 -38.76 26.40
C GLU A 408 14.97 -40.16 26.55
N ASN A 409 14.01 -40.52 25.70
CA ASN A 409 13.42 -41.86 25.65
C ASN A 409 14.40 -42.89 25.08
N HIS A 410 15.17 -42.53 24.04
CA HIS A 410 16.23 -43.35 23.47
C HIS A 410 17.35 -43.62 24.51
N ALA A 411 17.75 -42.62 25.29
CA ALA A 411 18.71 -42.79 26.39
C ALA A 411 18.17 -43.69 27.52
N LYS A 412 16.89 -43.55 27.88
CA LYS A 412 16.21 -44.45 28.85
C LYS A 412 16.12 -45.89 28.36
N ILE A 413 15.78 -46.09 27.07
CA ILE A 413 15.69 -47.41 26.45
C ILE A 413 17.08 -48.05 26.33
N LYS A 414 18.12 -47.28 25.97
CA LYS A 414 19.50 -47.76 25.90
C LYS A 414 20.04 -48.20 27.26
N ALA A 415 19.69 -47.47 28.33
CA ALA A 415 20.02 -47.85 29.70
C ALA A 415 19.30 -49.14 30.17
N GLN A 416 18.06 -49.36 29.72
CA GLN A 416 17.28 -50.57 30.02
C GLN A 416 17.75 -51.80 29.22
N VAL A 417 18.15 -51.62 27.96
CA VAL A 417 18.72 -52.68 27.09
C VAL A 417 20.11 -53.10 27.58
N HIS A 418 20.93 -52.16 28.07
CA HIS A 418 22.23 -52.47 28.66
C HIS A 418 22.11 -53.24 29.99
N GLN A 419 21.04 -53.04 30.77
CA GLN A 419 20.71 -53.84 31.96
C GLN A 419 20.24 -55.26 31.63
N ALA A 420 19.78 -55.53 30.40
CA ALA A 420 19.24 -56.81 29.97
C ALA A 420 20.22 -57.71 29.18
N GLY A 421 21.45 -57.24 28.93
CA GLY A 421 22.55 -58.08 28.43
C GLY A 421 22.43 -58.57 26.98
N LEU A 422 21.80 -57.80 26.08
CA LEU A 422 21.66 -58.15 24.66
C LEU A 422 22.63 -57.34 23.77
N ASP A 423 23.24 -58.04 22.81
CA ASP A 423 24.35 -57.60 21.94
C ASP A 423 23.96 -56.45 20.98
N GLU A 424 24.61 -55.28 21.16
CA GLU A 424 24.37 -54.03 20.43
C GLU A 424 24.76 -54.08 18.93
N LYS A 425 25.51 -55.09 18.46
CA LYS A 425 26.03 -55.10 17.08
C LYS A 425 25.00 -55.42 15.99
N ALA A 426 23.86 -56.02 16.32
CA ALA A 426 22.85 -56.41 15.32
C ALA A 426 21.88 -55.27 14.94
N LEU A 427 21.79 -54.22 15.76
CA LEU A 427 20.86 -53.10 15.56
C LEU A 427 21.46 -52.00 14.67
N ASP A 428 22.76 -51.70 14.85
CA ASP A 428 23.48 -50.70 14.04
C ASP A 428 23.61 -51.11 12.56
N ALA A 429 23.71 -52.41 12.28
CA ALA A 429 23.78 -52.93 10.90
C ALA A 429 22.45 -52.79 10.14
N ARG A 430 21.31 -52.68 10.84
CA ARG A 430 19.97 -52.58 10.24
C ARG A 430 19.55 -51.13 9.98
N LEU A 431 20.07 -50.18 10.77
CA LEU A 431 19.90 -48.73 10.57
C LEU A 431 20.77 -48.19 9.42
N ALA A 432 21.89 -48.84 9.11
CA ALA A 432 22.74 -48.47 7.97
C ALA A 432 22.12 -48.80 6.59
N ALA A 433 21.17 -49.75 6.53
CA ALA A 433 20.55 -50.19 5.27
C ALA A 433 19.33 -49.35 4.81
N ILE A 434 18.84 -48.43 5.65
CA ILE A 434 17.69 -47.56 5.33
C ILE A 434 18.14 -46.23 4.69
N ARG A 435 19.45 -45.97 4.60
CA ARG A 435 20.03 -44.68 4.18
C ARG A 435 20.35 -44.54 2.68
N GLU A 436 19.92 -45.45 1.82
CA GLU A 436 20.26 -45.40 0.38
C GLU A 436 19.07 -45.35 -0.59
N ALA A 437 17.95 -44.75 -0.18
CA ALA A 437 16.82 -44.47 -1.09
C ALA A 437 16.45 -42.97 -1.23
N GLU A 438 17.21 -42.06 -0.63
CA GLU A 438 16.88 -40.62 -0.56
C GLU A 438 17.66 -39.71 -1.54
N SER A 439 18.31 -40.26 -2.57
CA SER A 439 19.22 -39.43 -3.40
C SER A 439 18.60 -38.78 -4.64
N LEU A 440 17.41 -39.18 -5.11
CA LEU A 440 16.82 -38.61 -6.33
C LEU A 440 15.66 -37.61 -6.08
N GLU A 441 14.90 -37.80 -5.00
CA GLU A 441 13.69 -37.02 -4.69
C GLU A 441 14.01 -35.69 -4.02
N VAL A 442 14.99 -35.70 -3.11
CA VAL A 442 15.50 -34.49 -2.44
C VAL A 442 16.19 -33.57 -3.44
N GLU A 443 16.89 -34.12 -4.45
CA GLU A 443 17.49 -33.32 -5.53
C GLU A 443 16.43 -32.66 -6.42
N ARG A 444 15.30 -33.33 -6.67
CA ARG A 444 14.22 -32.80 -7.50
C ARG A 444 13.45 -31.68 -6.79
N LEU A 445 13.12 -31.89 -5.51
CA LEU A 445 12.50 -30.86 -4.66
C LEU A 445 13.45 -29.69 -4.40
N LYS A 446 14.75 -29.95 -4.16
CA LYS A 446 15.78 -28.88 -4.10
C LYS A 446 15.89 -28.11 -5.40
N GLY A 447 15.81 -28.78 -6.55
CA GLY A 447 15.81 -28.13 -7.86
C GLY A 447 14.54 -27.30 -8.15
N MET A 448 13.43 -27.59 -7.48
CA MET A 448 12.21 -26.76 -7.52
C MET A 448 12.29 -25.61 -6.49
N LEU A 449 12.83 -25.87 -5.29
CA LEU A 449 13.11 -24.87 -4.28
C LEU A 449 14.10 -23.81 -4.77
N ASP A 450 15.14 -24.21 -5.52
CA ASP A 450 16.11 -23.30 -6.15
C ASP A 450 15.52 -22.52 -7.33
N LYS A 451 14.44 -23.00 -7.96
CA LYS A 451 13.68 -22.22 -8.94
C LYS A 451 12.79 -21.17 -8.28
N ILE A 452 12.29 -21.46 -7.08
CA ILE A 452 11.48 -20.54 -6.28
C ILE A 452 12.37 -19.48 -5.63
N SER A 453 13.54 -19.87 -5.14
CA SER A 453 14.51 -19.00 -4.48
C SER A 453 15.92 -19.53 -4.72
N PRO A 454 16.61 -19.06 -5.76
CA PRO A 454 17.98 -19.48 -6.06
C PRO A 454 18.92 -19.31 -4.87
N GLY A 455 19.55 -20.39 -4.39
CA GLY A 455 20.51 -20.39 -3.27
C GLY A 455 19.94 -20.86 -1.92
N LEU A 456 18.63 -21.14 -1.86
CA LEU A 456 17.97 -21.72 -0.69
C LEU A 456 18.44 -23.16 -0.42
N SER A 457 18.75 -23.92 -1.47
CA SER A 457 19.28 -25.29 -1.35
C SER A 457 20.72 -25.34 -0.81
N GLU A 458 21.46 -24.23 -0.93
CA GLU A 458 22.86 -24.06 -0.53
C GLU A 458 23.01 -23.35 0.84
N GLY A 459 21.91 -22.97 1.50
CA GLY A 459 21.93 -22.31 2.81
C GLY A 459 22.39 -20.84 2.78
N LYS A 460 22.25 -20.15 1.65
CA LYS A 460 22.55 -18.72 1.51
C LYS A 460 21.36 -17.85 1.97
N PRO A 461 21.59 -16.58 2.36
CA PRO A 461 20.51 -15.65 2.71
C PRO A 461 19.47 -15.54 1.58
N ILE A 462 18.19 -15.56 1.95
CA ILE A 462 17.05 -15.60 1.03
C ILE A 462 16.86 -14.23 0.38
N ASP A 463 17.00 -14.15 -0.95
CA ASP A 463 16.77 -12.93 -1.73
C ASP A 463 15.33 -12.90 -2.29
N ILE A 464 14.48 -12.13 -1.62
CA ILE A 464 13.05 -11.94 -1.92
C ILE A 464 12.83 -11.34 -3.34
N SER A 465 13.87 -10.76 -3.96
CA SER A 465 13.80 -10.19 -5.31
C SER A 465 13.74 -11.23 -6.43
N THR A 466 14.03 -12.50 -6.11
CA THR A 466 14.15 -13.61 -7.08
C THR A 466 12.98 -14.61 -7.04
N LEU A 467 11.95 -14.32 -6.24
CA LEU A 467 10.85 -15.25 -5.99
C LEU A 467 10.00 -15.51 -7.24
N ASP A 468 9.99 -16.77 -7.72
CA ASP A 468 9.03 -17.22 -8.74
C ASP A 468 7.73 -17.69 -8.07
N LEU A 469 6.77 -16.78 -7.92
CA LEU A 469 5.46 -17.06 -7.32
C LEU A 469 4.64 -18.11 -8.11
N LYS A 470 4.94 -18.35 -9.40
CA LYS A 470 4.29 -19.45 -10.15
C LYS A 470 4.78 -20.82 -9.71
N ALA A 471 6.03 -20.90 -9.25
CA ALA A 471 6.62 -22.15 -8.79
C ALA A 471 6.15 -22.53 -7.37
N VAL A 472 5.60 -21.59 -6.60
CA VAL A 472 5.02 -21.86 -5.27
C VAL A 472 3.73 -22.68 -5.37
N ASP A 473 2.86 -22.36 -6.33
CA ASP A 473 1.63 -23.14 -6.59
C ASP A 473 1.96 -24.53 -7.15
N ALA A 474 2.92 -24.59 -8.08
CA ALA A 474 3.41 -25.86 -8.63
C ALA A 474 4.09 -26.73 -7.57
N LEU A 475 4.83 -26.13 -6.64
CA LEU A 475 5.43 -26.83 -5.50
C LEU A 475 4.37 -27.31 -4.52
N HIS A 476 3.36 -26.49 -4.18
CA HIS A 476 2.26 -26.95 -3.33
C HIS A 476 1.49 -28.10 -3.97
N ALA A 477 1.16 -27.99 -5.25
CA ALA A 477 0.49 -29.06 -5.99
C ALA A 477 1.34 -30.33 -6.06
N GLU A 478 2.65 -30.21 -6.27
CA GLU A 478 3.57 -31.35 -6.36
C GLU A 478 3.88 -32.00 -5.00
N ILE A 479 4.05 -31.20 -3.93
CA ILE A 479 4.17 -31.70 -2.55
C ILE A 479 2.91 -32.46 -2.16
N GLN A 480 1.73 -31.91 -2.46
CA GLN A 480 0.47 -32.57 -2.17
C GLN A 480 0.32 -33.86 -3.00
N ARG A 481 0.64 -33.82 -4.30
CA ARG A 481 0.61 -34.98 -5.19
C ARG A 481 1.54 -36.09 -4.69
N GLU A 482 2.77 -35.77 -4.30
CA GLU A 482 3.74 -36.74 -3.79
C GLU A 482 3.37 -37.27 -2.40
N ALA A 483 2.82 -36.43 -1.52
CA ALA A 483 2.29 -36.87 -0.23
C ALA A 483 1.13 -37.86 -0.41
N ASP A 484 0.21 -37.58 -1.33
CA ASP A 484 -0.90 -38.47 -1.66
C ASP A 484 -0.41 -39.78 -2.29
N LEU A 485 0.58 -39.71 -3.20
CA LEU A 485 1.13 -40.87 -3.90
C LEU A 485 1.89 -41.81 -2.95
N LYS A 486 2.75 -41.28 -2.06
CA LYS A 486 3.44 -42.07 -1.04
C LYS A 486 2.49 -42.65 -0.01
N ARG A 487 1.44 -41.92 0.35
CA ARG A 487 0.37 -42.44 1.22
C ARG A 487 -0.32 -43.63 0.57
N ASP A 488 -0.67 -43.52 -0.71
CA ASP A 488 -1.34 -44.59 -1.46
C ASP A 488 -0.43 -45.81 -1.67
N GLU A 489 0.87 -45.62 -1.95
CA GLU A 489 1.86 -46.70 -2.06
C GLU A 489 2.06 -47.43 -0.73
N ALA A 490 2.16 -46.69 0.39
CA ALA A 490 2.27 -47.27 1.72
C ALA A 490 1.01 -48.06 2.09
N ILE A 491 -0.17 -47.51 1.82
CA ILE A 491 -1.45 -48.22 2.04
C ILE A 491 -1.52 -49.47 1.16
N ALA A 492 -1.10 -49.42 -0.10
CA ALA A 492 -1.10 -50.56 -1.00
C ALA A 492 -0.14 -51.67 -0.55
N ALA A 493 1.06 -51.31 -0.09
CA ALA A 493 2.04 -52.26 0.44
C ALA A 493 1.52 -52.97 1.71
N VAL A 494 0.89 -52.22 2.62
CA VAL A 494 0.28 -52.78 3.84
C VAL A 494 -0.90 -53.68 3.49
N ARG A 495 -1.78 -53.29 2.54
CA ARG A 495 -2.87 -54.16 2.05
C ARG A 495 -2.34 -55.48 1.49
N GLN A 496 -1.26 -55.45 0.72
CA GLN A 496 -0.65 -56.65 0.14
C GLN A 496 -0.06 -57.57 1.22
N GLN A 497 0.56 -57.02 2.27
CA GLN A 497 1.06 -57.79 3.41
C GLN A 497 -0.08 -58.37 4.25
N LEU A 498 -1.16 -57.63 4.41
CA LEU A 498 -2.34 -58.05 5.16
C LEU A 498 -3.08 -59.21 4.46
N GLU A 499 -3.19 -59.18 3.13
CA GLU A 499 -3.72 -60.31 2.34
C GLU A 499 -2.85 -61.58 2.46
N LYS A 500 -1.52 -61.44 2.52
CA LYS A 500 -0.61 -62.57 2.79
C LYS A 500 -0.79 -63.14 4.21
N LEU A 501 -1.02 -62.28 5.20
CA LEU A 501 -1.31 -62.68 6.58
C LEU A 501 -2.67 -63.40 6.70
N LYS A 502 -3.71 -62.94 5.99
CA LYS A 502 -5.00 -63.64 5.90
C LYS A 502 -4.87 -65.05 5.33
N ALA A 503 -4.06 -65.22 4.29
CA ALA A 503 -3.83 -66.52 3.65
C ALA A 503 -3.11 -67.53 4.55
N SER A 504 -2.54 -67.10 5.68
CA SER A 504 -1.74 -67.91 6.60
C SER A 504 -2.29 -67.95 8.04
N ALA A 505 -3.44 -67.33 8.32
CA ALA A 505 -4.04 -67.28 9.65
C ALA A 505 -4.69 -68.63 10.01
N VAL A 506 -4.22 -69.28 11.09
CA VAL A 506 -4.68 -70.63 11.50
C VAL A 506 -5.41 -70.63 12.86
N ASP A 507 -5.37 -69.52 13.62
CA ASP A 507 -5.98 -69.39 14.96
C ASP A 507 -6.82 -68.10 15.10
N PRO A 508 -7.99 -68.13 15.79
CA PRO A 508 -8.83 -66.96 16.08
C PRO A 508 -8.13 -65.72 16.68
N ARG A 509 -7.00 -65.86 17.40
CA ARG A 509 -6.23 -64.69 17.88
C ARG A 509 -5.57 -63.90 16.74
N GLN A 510 -5.00 -64.59 15.76
CA GLN A 510 -4.38 -63.95 14.59
C GLN A 510 -5.44 -63.28 13.71
N ALA A 511 -6.64 -63.87 13.61
CA ALA A 511 -7.76 -63.27 12.89
C ALA A 511 -8.22 -61.94 13.54
N ALA A 512 -8.23 -61.85 14.87
CA ALA A 512 -8.55 -60.62 15.59
C ALA A 512 -7.48 -59.52 15.42
N GLU A 513 -6.19 -59.90 15.42
CA GLU A 513 -5.09 -58.95 15.14
C GLU A 513 -5.13 -58.45 13.69
N ILE A 514 -5.47 -59.31 12.73
CA ILE A 514 -5.67 -58.92 11.33
C ILE A 514 -6.86 -57.96 11.20
N ALA A 515 -7.99 -58.22 11.85
CA ALA A 515 -9.14 -57.32 11.84
C ALA A 515 -8.83 -55.96 12.49
N ALA A 516 -8.04 -55.94 13.57
CA ALA A 516 -7.57 -54.70 14.19
C ALA A 516 -6.59 -53.92 13.29
N LEU A 517 -5.75 -54.62 12.52
CA LEU A 517 -4.89 -54.01 11.51
C LEU A 517 -5.69 -53.47 10.32
N GLU A 518 -6.76 -54.14 9.90
CA GLU A 518 -7.70 -53.64 8.87
C GLU A 518 -8.39 -52.36 9.32
N GLN A 519 -8.85 -52.33 10.56
CA GLN A 519 -9.45 -51.14 11.15
C GLN A 519 -8.45 -49.97 11.20
N ARG A 520 -7.21 -50.21 11.67
CA ARG A 520 -6.15 -49.20 11.69
C ARG A 520 -5.72 -48.73 10.30
N LEU A 521 -5.80 -49.60 9.29
CA LEU A 521 -5.51 -49.27 7.89
C LEU A 521 -6.65 -48.46 7.23
N ALA A 522 -7.89 -48.74 7.61
CA ALA A 522 -9.04 -47.91 7.23
C ALA A 522 -8.96 -46.51 7.86
N GLU A 523 -8.42 -46.40 9.08
CA GLU A 523 -8.16 -45.13 9.76
C GLU A 523 -7.03 -44.30 9.11
N THR A 524 -6.05 -44.93 8.46
CA THR A 524 -4.93 -44.22 7.78
C THR A 524 -5.37 -43.50 6.50
N ALA A 525 -6.51 -43.89 5.90
CA ALA A 525 -7.09 -43.21 4.75
C ALA A 525 -7.87 -41.94 5.14
N LEU A 526 -8.21 -41.78 6.42
CA LEU A 526 -8.98 -40.64 6.93
C LEU A 526 -8.08 -39.41 7.16
N PRO A 527 -8.62 -38.19 7.02
CA PRO A 527 -7.90 -36.99 7.41
C PRO A 527 -7.49 -37.02 8.89
N PRO A 528 -6.39 -36.33 9.27
CA PRO A 528 -5.92 -36.29 10.65
C PRO A 528 -6.97 -35.66 11.57
N ILE A 529 -6.94 -36.03 12.85
CA ILE A 529 -7.75 -35.34 13.87
C ILE A 529 -7.27 -33.89 13.96
N LEU A 530 -8.21 -32.95 14.08
CA LEU A 530 -7.91 -31.53 14.19
C LEU A 530 -7.02 -31.28 15.42
N VAL A 531 -5.81 -30.76 15.17
CA VAL A 531 -4.81 -30.53 16.22
C VAL A 531 -5.24 -29.33 17.07
N ARG A 532 -5.24 -29.52 18.39
CA ARG A 532 -5.50 -28.46 19.37
C ARG A 532 -4.21 -27.77 19.81
N PRO A 533 -4.27 -26.48 20.19
CA PRO A 533 -3.09 -25.76 20.65
C PRO A 533 -2.43 -26.52 21.83
N PRO A 534 -1.11 -26.77 21.81
CA PRO A 534 -0.42 -27.70 22.71
C PRO A 534 -0.55 -27.40 24.21
N SER A 535 -1.04 -26.22 24.58
CA SER A 535 -1.08 -25.73 25.94
C SER A 535 -2.46 -25.71 26.57
N PHE A 536 -3.52 -26.27 25.95
CA PHE A 536 -4.85 -26.23 26.55
C PHE A 536 -4.91 -26.97 27.89
N ASP A 537 -4.53 -28.25 27.89
CA ASP A 537 -4.52 -29.09 29.09
C ASP A 537 -3.48 -28.60 30.13
N ASP A 538 -2.30 -28.18 29.67
CA ASP A 538 -1.22 -27.68 30.54
C ASP A 538 -1.57 -26.34 31.21
N ILE A 539 -2.26 -25.44 30.50
CA ILE A 539 -2.72 -24.16 31.05
C ILE A 539 -3.86 -24.38 32.03
N GLU A 540 -4.82 -25.25 31.71
CA GLU A 540 -5.93 -25.57 32.61
C GLU A 540 -5.43 -26.22 33.91
N HIS A 541 -4.51 -27.18 33.79
CA HIS A 541 -3.87 -27.78 34.95
C HIS A 541 -3.04 -26.77 35.77
N SER A 542 -2.39 -25.82 35.11
CA SER A 542 -1.69 -24.71 35.79
C SER A 542 -2.64 -23.75 36.50
N GLN A 543 -3.84 -23.50 35.94
CA GLN A 543 -4.89 -22.71 36.57
C GLN A 543 -5.46 -23.40 37.81
N GLU A 544 -5.70 -24.71 37.76
CA GLU A 544 -6.16 -25.49 38.91
C GLU A 544 -5.14 -25.47 40.05
N LYS A 545 -3.85 -25.65 39.75
CA LYS A 545 -2.76 -25.53 40.73
C LYS A 545 -2.72 -24.15 41.38
N LEU A 546 -2.88 -23.08 40.60
CA LEU A 546 -2.94 -21.71 41.10
C LEU A 546 -4.15 -21.48 42.02
N ARG A 547 -5.34 -21.99 41.66
CA ARG A 547 -6.55 -21.91 42.51
C ARG A 547 -6.37 -22.67 43.82
N ALA A 548 -5.79 -23.88 43.77
CA ALA A 548 -5.52 -24.68 44.96
C ALA A 548 -4.52 -23.98 45.90
N LEU A 549 -3.47 -23.38 45.34
CA LEU A 549 -2.46 -22.63 46.10
C LEU A 549 -3.08 -21.38 46.76
N GLU A 550 -3.94 -20.66 46.04
CA GLU A 550 -4.65 -19.49 46.53
C GLU A 550 -5.59 -19.84 47.69
N ALA A 551 -6.34 -20.94 47.58
CA ALA A 551 -7.21 -21.43 48.65
C ALA A 551 -6.42 -21.78 49.91
N GLN A 552 -5.25 -22.42 49.76
CA GLN A 552 -4.36 -22.73 50.89
C GLN A 552 -3.84 -21.46 51.57
N ILE A 553 -3.40 -20.46 50.81
CA ILE A 553 -2.89 -19.19 51.35
C ILE A 553 -3.99 -18.40 52.06
N HIS A 554 -5.19 -18.30 51.46
CA HIS A 554 -6.34 -17.66 52.11
C HIS A 554 -6.74 -18.35 53.42
N SER A 555 -6.66 -19.69 53.47
CA SER A 555 -6.95 -20.45 54.68
C SER A 555 -5.91 -20.25 55.80
N ALA A 556 -4.64 -19.97 55.45
CA ALA A 556 -3.57 -19.73 56.40
C ALA A 556 -3.63 -18.32 57.04
N GLY A 557 -4.19 -17.34 56.32
CA GLY A 557 -4.41 -15.97 56.78
C GLY A 557 -3.12 -15.16 57.04
N PRO A 558 -3.24 -13.83 57.24
CA PRO A 558 -2.07 -12.95 57.44
C PRO A 558 -1.33 -13.23 58.76
N ALA A 559 -1.99 -13.82 59.75
CA ALA A 559 -1.39 -14.18 61.04
C ALA A 559 -0.43 -15.38 60.96
N GLY A 560 -0.61 -16.29 59.99
CA GLY A 560 0.22 -17.48 59.83
C GLY A 560 1.48 -17.28 58.97
N VAL A 561 1.48 -16.28 58.09
CA VAL A 561 2.57 -16.04 57.10
C VAL A 561 3.23 -14.66 57.28
N GLY A 562 2.65 -13.78 58.10
CA GLY A 562 3.07 -12.39 58.27
C GLY A 562 2.50 -11.49 57.16
N THR A 563 1.95 -10.34 57.52
CA THR A 563 1.16 -9.47 56.64
C THR A 563 1.89 -9.06 55.36
N GLU A 564 3.19 -8.79 55.46
CA GLU A 564 4.03 -8.32 54.34
C GLU A 564 4.35 -9.45 53.35
N ALA A 565 4.68 -10.64 53.86
CA ALA A 565 4.91 -11.83 53.03
C ALA A 565 3.62 -12.36 52.40
N PHE A 566 2.50 -12.33 53.13
CA PHE A 566 1.17 -12.66 52.61
C PHE A 566 0.81 -11.77 51.41
N THR A 567 0.98 -10.45 51.55
CA THR A 567 0.72 -9.48 50.47
C THR A 567 1.61 -9.74 49.24
N LYS A 568 2.89 -10.04 49.46
CA LYS A 568 3.84 -10.36 48.38
C LYS A 568 3.46 -11.63 47.61
N ILE A 569 3.06 -12.69 48.32
CA ILE A 569 2.64 -13.96 47.71
C ILE A 569 1.34 -13.77 46.91
N CYS A 570 0.35 -13.07 47.47
CA CYS A 570 -0.88 -12.75 46.75
C CYS A 570 -0.59 -11.97 45.45
N LYS A 571 0.33 -11.00 45.51
CA LYS A 571 0.77 -10.26 44.31
C LYS A 571 1.43 -11.16 43.26
N GLN A 572 2.33 -12.05 43.67
CA GLN A 572 3.01 -12.99 42.76
C GLN A 572 2.03 -13.98 42.10
N ILE A 573 0.98 -14.40 42.82
CA ILE A 573 -0.09 -15.24 42.27
C ILE A 573 -0.89 -14.47 41.21
N GLU A 574 -1.24 -13.21 41.46
CA GLU A 574 -1.92 -12.37 40.47
C GLU A 574 -1.05 -12.09 39.24
N GLU A 575 0.25 -11.83 39.42
CA GLU A 575 1.22 -11.69 38.33
C GLU A 575 1.34 -12.99 37.49
N ALA A 576 1.38 -14.16 38.15
CA ALA A 576 1.40 -15.45 37.46
C ALA A 576 0.09 -15.74 36.70
N LYS A 577 -1.07 -15.42 37.27
CA LYS A 577 -2.37 -15.52 36.60
C LYS A 577 -2.42 -14.59 35.37
N ALA A 578 -1.92 -13.36 35.48
CA ALA A 578 -1.87 -12.42 34.37
C ALA A 578 -0.96 -12.94 33.24
N SER A 579 0.24 -13.41 33.57
CA SER A 579 1.19 -14.01 32.61
C SER A 579 0.62 -15.24 31.90
N LEU A 580 -0.11 -16.09 32.63
CA LEU A 580 -0.75 -17.27 32.05
C LEU A 580 -1.91 -16.89 31.11
N ARG A 581 -2.71 -15.87 31.45
CA ARG A 581 -3.77 -15.32 30.57
C ARG A 581 -3.17 -14.73 29.30
N GLU A 582 -2.08 -13.97 29.41
CA GLU A 582 -1.38 -13.39 28.26
C GLU A 582 -0.79 -14.47 27.34
N THR A 583 -0.15 -15.49 27.93
CA THR A 583 0.41 -16.62 27.17
C THR A 583 -0.69 -17.39 26.43
N ARG A 584 -1.81 -17.66 27.11
CA ARG A 584 -2.99 -18.30 26.51
C ARG A 584 -3.52 -17.49 25.33
N ALA A 585 -3.69 -16.17 25.51
CA ALA A 585 -4.18 -15.28 24.47
C ALA A 585 -3.27 -15.30 23.23
N LYS A 586 -1.94 -15.20 23.41
CA LYS A 586 -0.97 -15.25 22.30
C LYS A 586 -0.98 -16.56 21.53
N VAL A 587 -1.08 -17.69 22.22
CA VAL A 587 -1.17 -19.02 21.59
C VAL A 587 -2.46 -19.15 20.79
N LEU A 588 -3.58 -18.73 21.37
CA LEU A 588 -4.89 -18.72 20.70
C LEU A 588 -4.93 -17.76 19.51
N ASP A 589 -4.33 -16.58 19.63
CA ASP A 589 -4.21 -15.60 18.54
C ASP A 589 -3.46 -16.19 17.35
N GLY A 590 -2.31 -16.83 17.60
CA GLY A 590 -1.53 -17.49 16.56
C GLY A 590 -2.30 -18.63 15.88
N TYR A 591 -2.98 -19.47 16.67
CA TYR A 591 -3.82 -20.54 16.13
C TYR A 591 -5.00 -19.98 15.32
N ARG A 592 -5.68 -18.95 15.84
CA ARG A 592 -6.82 -18.32 15.18
C ARG A 592 -6.46 -17.71 13.84
N ILE A 593 -5.31 -17.07 13.69
CA ILE A 593 -4.88 -16.52 12.39
C ILE A 593 -4.61 -17.62 11.37
N GLY A 594 -4.06 -18.77 11.80
CA GLY A 594 -3.67 -19.86 10.91
C GLY A 594 -4.73 -20.93 10.66
N ALA A 595 -5.83 -20.97 11.42
CA ALA A 595 -6.74 -22.13 11.44
C ALA A 595 -7.34 -22.46 10.06
N HIS A 596 -7.58 -21.46 9.20
CA HIS A 596 -8.14 -21.67 7.86
C HIS A 596 -7.10 -22.20 6.83
N LEU A 597 -5.82 -22.26 7.19
CA LEU A 597 -4.74 -22.86 6.40
C LEU A 597 -4.53 -24.34 6.70
N LEU A 598 -5.18 -24.87 7.75
CA LEU A 598 -5.14 -26.28 8.07
C LEU A 598 -5.91 -27.07 7.00
N GLY A 599 -5.35 -28.19 6.56
CA GLY A 599 -6.01 -29.10 5.63
C GLY A 599 -7.26 -29.75 6.24
N PRO A 600 -8.03 -30.50 5.43
CA PRO A 600 -9.19 -31.24 5.92
C PRO A 600 -8.85 -32.10 7.15
N ALA A 601 -9.68 -32.01 8.19
CA ALA A 601 -9.47 -32.71 9.45
C ALA A 601 -10.72 -33.51 9.87
N ARG A 602 -10.55 -34.40 10.83
CA ARG A 602 -11.62 -35.06 11.59
C ARG A 602 -11.81 -34.40 12.95
N SER A 603 -12.98 -34.65 13.54
CA SER A 603 -13.35 -34.14 14.85
C SER A 603 -12.34 -34.52 15.95
N PRO A 604 -11.98 -33.59 16.85
CA PRO A 604 -11.24 -33.89 18.06
C PRO A 604 -12.10 -34.62 19.12
N HIS A 605 -13.43 -34.64 18.93
CA HIS A 605 -14.41 -35.18 19.85
C HIS A 605 -15.07 -36.46 19.32
N GLU A 606 -14.34 -37.31 18.60
CA GLU A 606 -14.90 -38.44 17.85
C GLU A 606 -15.96 -39.24 18.64
N GLY A 607 -17.23 -39.12 18.23
CA GLY A 607 -18.38 -39.81 18.82
C GLY A 607 -19.04 -39.11 20.02
N GLN A 608 -18.55 -37.93 20.41
CA GLN A 608 -19.07 -37.10 21.52
C GLN A 608 -19.87 -35.88 21.03
N GLU A 609 -19.88 -35.61 19.72
CA GLU A 609 -20.57 -34.46 19.13
C GLU A 609 -22.08 -34.42 19.44
N PRO A 610 -22.83 -35.54 19.38
CA PRO A 610 -24.23 -35.56 19.79
C PRO A 610 -24.44 -35.17 21.25
N GLN A 611 -23.54 -35.60 22.15
CA GLN A 611 -23.61 -35.32 23.58
C GLN A 611 -23.32 -33.83 23.85
N LEU A 612 -22.36 -33.24 23.14
CA LEU A 612 -22.07 -31.80 23.19
C LEU A 612 -23.29 -30.99 22.71
N ARG A 613 -23.94 -31.40 21.60
CA ARG A 613 -25.19 -30.79 21.13
C ARG A 613 -26.31 -30.90 22.16
N GLU A 614 -26.54 -32.10 22.73
CA GLU A 614 -27.58 -32.31 23.74
C GLU A 614 -27.35 -31.49 25.00
N ALA A 615 -26.10 -31.35 25.45
CA ALA A 615 -25.74 -30.50 26.58
C ALA A 615 -26.10 -29.04 26.33
N LEU A 616 -25.80 -28.51 25.13
CA LEU A 616 -26.22 -27.17 24.72
C LEU A 616 -27.75 -27.04 24.70
N VAL A 617 -28.45 -27.97 24.05
CA VAL A 617 -29.92 -27.96 23.99
C VAL A 617 -30.56 -28.02 25.39
N ALA A 618 -29.98 -28.76 26.32
CA ALA A 618 -30.43 -28.82 27.71
C ALA A 618 -30.28 -27.45 28.40
N ALA A 619 -29.16 -26.75 28.19
CA ALA A 619 -28.97 -25.40 28.72
C ALA A 619 -29.95 -24.40 28.12
N LEU A 620 -30.24 -24.48 26.81
CA LEU A 620 -31.25 -23.63 26.15
C LEU A 620 -32.64 -23.81 26.76
N LYS A 621 -33.02 -25.03 27.15
CA LYS A 621 -34.32 -25.28 27.81
C LYS A 621 -34.41 -24.65 29.20
N LEU A 622 -33.28 -24.43 29.87
CA LEU A 622 -33.23 -23.73 31.16
C LEU A 622 -33.39 -22.21 30.97
N ARG A 623 -32.93 -21.66 29.83
CA ARG A 623 -33.14 -20.24 29.44
C ARG A 623 -34.62 -19.86 29.43
N ASP A 624 -35.48 -20.70 28.86
CA ASP A 624 -36.90 -20.40 28.67
C ASP A 624 -37.73 -20.46 29.97
N ARG A 625 -37.12 -20.87 31.10
CA ARG A 625 -37.79 -21.03 32.41
C ARG A 625 -37.44 -19.91 33.40
N ALA A 626 -37.53 -18.63 33.01
CA ALA A 626 -37.62 -17.42 33.87
C ALA A 626 -36.68 -17.26 35.11
N THR A 627 -35.72 -18.14 35.36
CA THR A 627 -34.87 -18.17 36.56
C THR A 627 -33.42 -18.47 36.22
N CYS A 628 -32.91 -17.97 35.10
CA CYS A 628 -31.52 -18.23 34.71
C CYS A 628 -30.64 -16.99 34.94
N ASP A 629 -29.60 -17.17 35.76
CA ASP A 629 -28.51 -16.23 35.96
C ASP A 629 -27.70 -16.07 34.67
N ASP A 630 -26.97 -14.98 34.45
CA ASP A 630 -26.16 -14.71 33.24
C ASP A 630 -25.26 -15.89 32.79
N ALA A 631 -24.92 -16.81 33.70
CA ALA A 631 -24.20 -18.05 33.42
C ALA A 631 -24.92 -19.02 32.45
N CYS A 632 -26.25 -18.97 32.32
CA CYS A 632 -27.02 -19.78 31.34
C CYS A 632 -26.80 -19.33 29.89
N MET A 633 -26.24 -18.14 29.67
CA MET A 633 -26.11 -17.50 28.35
C MET A 633 -24.68 -17.54 27.80
N SER A 634 -23.71 -18.07 28.55
CA SER A 634 -22.29 -18.03 28.20
C SER A 634 -21.70 -19.42 27.95
N TYR A 635 -21.27 -19.64 26.72
CA TYR A 635 -20.52 -20.80 26.23
C TYR A 635 -19.05 -20.46 25.93
N GLN A 636 -18.53 -19.34 26.43
CA GLN A 636 -17.16 -18.91 26.14
C GLN A 636 -16.11 -20.00 26.31
N ASN A 637 -15.09 -19.99 25.45
CA ASN A 637 -13.93 -20.91 25.50
C ASN A 637 -14.24 -22.40 25.30
N HIS A 638 -15.46 -22.78 24.90
CA HIS A 638 -15.77 -24.18 24.66
C HIS A 638 -15.24 -24.65 23.30
N ASP A 639 -14.84 -25.92 23.25
CA ASP A 639 -14.51 -26.61 22.03
C ASP A 639 -15.75 -27.35 21.52
N LEU A 640 -16.35 -26.82 20.47
CA LEU A 640 -17.55 -27.33 19.84
C LEU A 640 -17.30 -27.70 18.37
N ALA A 641 -16.04 -27.93 17.98
CA ALA A 641 -15.73 -28.26 16.59
C ALA A 641 -16.49 -29.50 16.13
N PHE A 642 -16.93 -29.48 14.87
CA PHE A 642 -17.74 -30.53 14.22
C PHE A 642 -19.13 -30.77 14.83
N VAL A 643 -19.52 -30.02 15.86
CA VAL A 643 -20.87 -30.15 16.43
C VAL A 643 -21.89 -29.60 15.43
N ASP A 644 -22.91 -30.40 15.14
CA ASP A 644 -24.09 -29.92 14.41
C ASP A 644 -24.90 -29.03 15.36
N LEU A 645 -25.08 -27.76 15.01
CA LEU A 645 -25.91 -26.77 15.71
C LEU A 645 -27.08 -26.27 14.86
N SER A 646 -27.39 -27.00 13.78
CA SER A 646 -28.41 -26.61 12.82
C SER A 646 -29.82 -26.52 13.43
N GLY A 647 -30.59 -25.54 12.99
CA GLY A 647 -31.98 -25.31 13.40
C GLY A 647 -32.19 -24.84 14.85
N LEU A 648 -31.12 -24.57 15.60
CA LEU A 648 -31.23 -24.14 17.01
C LEU A 648 -31.49 -22.64 17.15
N ASP A 649 -32.20 -22.26 18.22
CA ASP A 649 -32.38 -20.87 18.64
C ASP A 649 -31.30 -20.44 19.64
N LEU A 650 -30.24 -19.88 19.10
CA LEU A 650 -29.01 -19.48 19.79
C LEU A 650 -28.88 -17.95 19.93
N ARG A 651 -30.02 -17.23 19.87
CA ARG A 651 -30.03 -15.76 19.98
C ARG A 651 -29.46 -15.28 21.31
N GLY A 652 -28.61 -14.25 21.24
CA GLY A 652 -27.99 -13.62 22.41
C GLY A 652 -26.96 -14.47 23.17
N ILE A 653 -26.59 -15.65 22.66
CA ILE A 653 -25.63 -16.52 23.33
C ILE A 653 -24.22 -15.99 23.12
N ASP A 654 -23.40 -16.08 24.16
CA ASP A 654 -22.00 -15.74 24.13
C ASP A 654 -21.11 -16.97 23.85
N PHE A 655 -20.59 -17.04 22.63
CA PHE A 655 -19.62 -18.00 22.12
C PHE A 655 -18.21 -17.39 21.98
N SER A 656 -17.87 -16.38 22.78
CA SER A 656 -16.57 -15.72 22.67
C SER A 656 -15.42 -16.72 22.90
N GLU A 657 -14.37 -16.63 22.08
CA GLU A 657 -13.18 -17.50 22.12
C GLU A 657 -13.49 -19.01 21.95
N CYS A 658 -14.66 -19.37 21.41
CA CYS A 658 -14.99 -20.77 21.12
C CYS A 658 -14.24 -21.31 19.90
N LEU A 659 -13.93 -22.60 19.96
CA LEU A 659 -13.43 -23.37 18.82
C LEU A 659 -14.66 -23.98 18.11
N LEU A 660 -15.03 -23.40 16.97
CA LEU A 660 -16.23 -23.70 16.17
C LEU A 660 -15.86 -24.19 14.77
N GLU A 661 -14.68 -24.79 14.61
CA GLU A 661 -14.23 -25.29 13.31
C GLU A 661 -15.17 -26.40 12.83
N TYR A 662 -15.52 -26.37 11.54
CA TYR A 662 -16.45 -27.33 10.92
C TYR A 662 -17.85 -27.46 11.58
N VAL A 663 -18.25 -26.51 12.43
CA VAL A 663 -19.60 -26.46 13.00
C VAL A 663 -20.63 -26.21 11.90
N ASP A 664 -21.80 -26.84 12.03
CA ASP A 664 -22.94 -26.57 11.16
C ASP A 664 -23.98 -25.67 11.85
N PHE A 665 -24.10 -24.41 11.41
CA PHE A 665 -25.11 -23.45 11.85
C PHE A 665 -26.29 -23.34 10.87
N SER A 666 -26.50 -24.32 9.98
CA SER A 666 -27.56 -24.26 8.99
C SER A 666 -28.93 -24.06 9.64
N ASP A 667 -29.75 -23.15 9.13
CA ASP A 667 -31.08 -22.83 9.65
C ASP A 667 -31.13 -22.34 11.12
N ALA A 668 -29.98 -22.01 11.74
CA ALA A 668 -29.92 -21.53 13.11
C ALA A 668 -30.28 -20.03 13.26
N LEU A 669 -30.77 -19.65 14.43
CA LEU A 669 -31.04 -18.25 14.81
C LEU A 669 -29.96 -17.78 15.78
N LEU A 670 -29.13 -16.84 15.34
CA LEU A 670 -27.96 -16.28 16.04
C LEU A 670 -28.06 -14.76 16.24
N ASP A 671 -29.26 -14.17 16.11
CA ASP A 671 -29.45 -12.71 16.31
C ASP A 671 -28.88 -12.27 17.67
N GLY A 672 -28.00 -11.27 17.64
CA GLY A 672 -27.35 -10.71 18.83
C GLY A 672 -26.37 -11.65 19.55
N ALA A 673 -26.00 -12.80 18.97
CA ALA A 673 -25.00 -13.68 19.56
C ALA A 673 -23.60 -13.03 19.54
N CYS A 674 -22.78 -13.32 20.55
CA CYS A 674 -21.40 -12.86 20.64
C CYS A 674 -20.45 -13.98 20.20
N PHE A 675 -19.71 -13.77 19.12
CA PHE A 675 -18.68 -14.66 18.59
C PHE A 675 -17.31 -14.01 18.63
N HIS A 676 -17.12 -13.07 19.55
CA HIS A 676 -15.87 -12.32 19.69
C HIS A 676 -14.71 -13.31 19.75
N ARG A 677 -13.77 -13.18 18.81
CA ARG A 677 -12.53 -13.97 18.77
C ARG A 677 -12.72 -15.50 18.59
N ALA A 678 -13.91 -15.95 18.18
CA ALA A 678 -14.20 -17.36 17.89
C ALA A 678 -13.55 -17.86 16.58
N ILE A 679 -13.41 -19.17 16.42
CA ILE A 679 -12.74 -19.79 15.27
C ILE A 679 -13.73 -20.66 14.49
N PHE A 680 -14.05 -20.27 13.26
CA PHE A 680 -15.04 -20.92 12.40
C PHE A 680 -14.42 -21.61 11.18
N ALA A 681 -13.13 -21.92 11.18
CA ALA A 681 -12.48 -22.49 10.00
C ALA A 681 -13.25 -23.73 9.48
N GLY A 682 -13.72 -23.68 8.23
CA GLY A 682 -14.52 -24.75 7.63
C GLY A 682 -15.99 -24.85 8.08
N ALA A 683 -16.49 -23.94 8.92
CA ALA A 683 -17.88 -23.93 9.38
C ALA A 683 -18.88 -23.60 8.26
N ARG A 684 -20.15 -23.96 8.49
CA ARG A 684 -21.26 -23.77 7.56
C ARG A 684 -22.32 -22.83 8.13
N PHE A 685 -22.62 -21.78 7.39
CA PHE A 685 -23.73 -20.85 7.65
C PHE A 685 -24.68 -20.88 6.45
N ILE A 686 -25.64 -21.80 6.45
CA ILE A 686 -26.59 -21.95 5.35
C ILE A 686 -28.00 -21.63 5.82
N ARG A 687 -28.65 -20.61 5.23
CA ARG A 687 -29.97 -20.12 5.70
C ARG A 687 -29.95 -19.70 7.17
N THR A 688 -28.79 -19.24 7.64
CA THR A 688 -28.59 -18.82 9.02
C THR A 688 -29.01 -17.36 9.18
N ARG A 689 -29.55 -16.99 10.34
CA ARG A 689 -29.88 -15.60 10.65
C ARG A 689 -29.06 -15.14 11.84
N ALA A 690 -28.15 -14.18 11.63
CA ALA A 690 -27.18 -13.72 12.61
C ALA A 690 -27.12 -12.19 12.62
N ARG A 691 -28.28 -11.52 12.75
CA ARG A 691 -28.36 -10.05 12.71
C ARG A 691 -27.83 -9.43 14.00
N GLY A 692 -27.06 -8.35 13.88
CA GLY A 692 -26.49 -7.65 15.04
C GLY A 692 -25.57 -8.51 15.91
N ALA A 693 -25.05 -9.62 15.37
CA ALA A 693 -24.11 -10.49 16.06
C ALA A 693 -22.70 -9.88 16.03
N ASP A 694 -21.89 -10.21 17.03
CA ASP A 694 -20.50 -9.74 17.11
C ASP A 694 -19.53 -10.83 16.62
N PHE A 695 -18.93 -10.64 15.46
CA PHE A 695 -17.87 -11.49 14.90
C PHE A 695 -16.48 -10.87 15.06
N SER A 696 -16.31 -9.87 15.92
CA SER A 696 -15.05 -9.13 16.03
C SER A 696 -13.90 -10.03 16.44
N GLY A 697 -12.78 -9.94 15.72
CA GLY A 697 -11.57 -10.74 15.93
C GLY A 697 -11.71 -12.21 15.58
N SER A 698 -12.86 -12.67 15.08
CA SER A 698 -13.10 -14.07 14.75
C SER A 698 -12.43 -14.50 13.45
N ASN A 699 -12.25 -15.81 13.23
CA ASN A 699 -11.76 -16.37 11.97
C ASN A 699 -12.89 -17.11 11.25
N LEU A 700 -13.46 -16.50 10.21
CA LEU A 700 -14.42 -17.10 9.27
C LEU A 700 -13.75 -17.59 7.97
N GLY A 701 -12.44 -17.78 7.97
CA GLY A 701 -11.71 -18.23 6.79
C GLY A 701 -12.11 -19.65 6.38
N ASN A 702 -12.12 -19.91 5.07
CA ASN A 702 -12.56 -21.18 4.49
C ASN A 702 -13.99 -21.62 4.91
N THR A 703 -14.83 -20.69 5.37
CA THR A 703 -16.24 -20.99 5.67
C THR A 703 -17.08 -21.09 4.40
N THR A 704 -18.20 -21.81 4.50
CA THR A 704 -19.27 -21.77 3.49
C THR A 704 -20.44 -20.99 4.04
N ILE A 705 -20.71 -19.83 3.45
CA ILE A 705 -21.79 -18.93 3.83
C ILE A 705 -22.74 -18.82 2.65
N LYS A 706 -24.00 -19.22 2.85
CA LYS A 706 -25.01 -19.22 1.79
C LYS A 706 -26.39 -18.86 2.31
N ASP A 707 -27.09 -17.97 1.61
CA ASP A 707 -28.48 -17.59 1.93
C ASP A 707 -28.61 -17.07 3.39
N THR A 708 -27.56 -16.40 3.90
CA THR A 708 -27.42 -16.02 5.32
C THR A 708 -27.60 -14.52 5.51
N ASP A 709 -28.08 -14.12 6.68
CA ASP A 709 -28.34 -12.73 7.04
C ASP A 709 -27.46 -12.27 8.22
N PHE A 710 -26.46 -11.44 7.91
CA PHE A 710 -25.55 -10.76 8.83
C PHE A 710 -25.85 -9.27 8.97
N SER A 711 -27.09 -8.83 8.72
CA SER A 711 -27.42 -7.40 8.75
C SER A 711 -27.12 -6.78 10.12
N GLY A 712 -26.39 -5.65 10.11
CA GLY A 712 -26.01 -4.90 11.31
C GLY A 712 -24.97 -5.59 12.20
N SER A 713 -24.35 -6.67 11.74
CA SER A 713 -23.34 -7.41 12.52
C SER A 713 -21.96 -6.77 12.46
N GLN A 714 -21.13 -7.04 13.46
CA GLN A 714 -19.80 -6.45 13.62
C GLN A 714 -18.71 -7.43 13.17
N PHE A 715 -17.77 -6.98 12.34
CA PHE A 715 -16.69 -7.80 11.78
C PHE A 715 -15.31 -7.17 11.98
N SER A 716 -15.17 -6.32 12.99
CA SER A 716 -13.91 -5.69 13.35
C SER A 716 -12.79 -6.71 13.55
N ALA A 717 -11.73 -6.64 12.77
CA ALA A 717 -10.61 -7.60 12.78
C ALA A 717 -10.99 -9.06 12.46
N ALA A 718 -12.15 -9.29 11.85
CA ALA A 718 -12.56 -10.62 11.41
C ALA A 718 -11.77 -11.06 10.17
N GLN A 719 -11.47 -12.35 10.09
CA GLN A 719 -10.77 -12.93 8.94
C GLN A 719 -11.77 -13.68 8.07
N LEU A 720 -11.85 -13.34 6.78
CA LEU A 720 -12.76 -13.99 5.83
C LEU A 720 -12.01 -14.67 4.68
N GLY A 721 -10.69 -14.79 4.76
CA GLY A 721 -9.86 -15.35 3.69
C GLY A 721 -10.34 -16.72 3.21
N LYS A 722 -10.43 -16.90 1.88
CA LYS A 722 -10.92 -18.13 1.22
C LYS A 722 -12.37 -18.51 1.55
N ALA A 723 -13.14 -17.65 2.22
CA ALA A 723 -14.55 -17.91 2.45
C ALA A 723 -15.32 -17.90 1.12
N LYS A 724 -16.39 -18.71 1.07
CA LYS A 724 -17.28 -18.80 -0.08
C LYS A 724 -18.64 -18.26 0.32
N ILE A 725 -18.98 -17.07 -0.19
CA ILE A 725 -20.11 -16.28 0.28
C ILE A 725 -21.08 -16.05 -0.87
N PHE A 726 -22.29 -16.62 -0.73
CA PHE A 726 -23.32 -16.59 -1.78
C PHE A 726 -24.65 -16.10 -1.22
N ASN A 727 -25.36 -15.24 -1.95
CA ASN A 727 -26.73 -14.80 -1.61
C ASN A 727 -26.86 -14.32 -0.15
N THR A 728 -25.89 -13.55 0.34
CA THR A 728 -25.78 -13.20 1.76
C THR A 728 -25.98 -11.71 1.96
N CYS A 729 -26.59 -11.31 3.08
CA CYS A 729 -26.81 -9.92 3.42
C CYS A 729 -25.86 -9.47 4.54
N PHE A 730 -25.01 -8.50 4.25
CA PHE A 730 -24.17 -7.73 5.18
C PHE A 730 -24.65 -6.28 5.30
N SER A 731 -25.95 -6.02 5.06
CA SER A 731 -26.47 -4.65 5.09
C SER A 731 -26.19 -3.99 6.44
N LYS A 732 -25.63 -2.78 6.44
CA LYS A 732 -25.24 -2.03 7.65
C LYS A 732 -24.25 -2.77 8.57
N ALA A 733 -23.56 -3.80 8.09
CA ALA A 733 -22.49 -4.43 8.84
C ALA A 733 -21.29 -3.48 8.97
N THR A 734 -20.53 -3.62 10.05
CA THR A 734 -19.36 -2.77 10.33
C THR A 734 -18.07 -3.55 10.23
N PHE A 735 -17.10 -3.01 9.50
CA PHE A 735 -15.74 -3.51 9.41
C PHE A 735 -14.80 -2.36 9.82
N ASP A 736 -14.09 -2.51 10.94
CA ASP A 736 -13.15 -1.48 11.39
C ASP A 736 -11.98 -1.33 10.39
N GLU A 737 -11.34 -0.16 10.42
CA GLU A 737 -10.24 0.21 9.53
C GLU A 737 -9.12 -0.85 9.50
N ASN A 738 -8.61 -1.19 8.30
CA ASN A 738 -7.51 -2.14 8.08
C ASN A 738 -7.68 -3.54 8.71
N SER A 739 -8.90 -3.90 9.10
CA SER A 739 -9.11 -5.02 10.02
C SER A 739 -9.62 -6.29 9.31
N ALA A 740 -10.44 -6.14 8.27
CA ALA A 740 -11.02 -7.27 7.57
C ALA A 740 -10.11 -7.76 6.45
N ARG A 741 -9.74 -9.04 6.50
CA ARG A 741 -8.87 -9.67 5.51
C ARG A 741 -9.69 -10.53 4.56
N PHE A 742 -9.89 -10.05 3.33
CA PHE A 742 -10.70 -10.71 2.30
C PHE A 742 -9.91 -11.58 1.32
N LEU A 743 -8.64 -11.91 1.56
CA LEU A 743 -7.78 -12.62 0.60
C LEU A 743 -8.46 -13.86 -0.05
N GLU A 744 -8.51 -13.89 -1.38
CA GLU A 744 -9.13 -14.98 -2.17
C GLU A 744 -10.60 -15.31 -1.80
N THR A 745 -11.33 -14.33 -1.27
CA THR A 745 -12.75 -14.52 -0.92
C THR A 745 -13.61 -14.40 -2.17
N ARG A 746 -14.61 -15.28 -2.29
CA ARG A 746 -15.60 -15.21 -3.35
C ARG A 746 -16.90 -14.61 -2.84
N PHE A 747 -17.34 -13.52 -3.47
CA PHE A 747 -18.61 -12.86 -3.21
C PHE A 747 -19.50 -12.95 -4.45
N GLU A 748 -20.68 -13.56 -4.30
CA GLU A 748 -21.66 -13.65 -5.37
C GLU A 748 -23.06 -13.35 -4.85
N ASN A 749 -23.73 -12.37 -5.46
CA ASN A 749 -25.04 -11.88 -5.03
C ASN A 749 -25.08 -11.46 -3.55
N VAL A 750 -24.07 -10.72 -3.11
CA VAL A 750 -23.93 -10.27 -1.71
C VAL A 750 -24.37 -8.82 -1.57
N ASP A 751 -25.12 -8.54 -0.51
CA ASP A 751 -25.65 -7.20 -0.21
C ASP A 751 -24.88 -6.54 0.94
N PHE A 752 -24.04 -5.56 0.62
CA PHE A 752 -23.31 -4.68 1.53
C PHE A 752 -23.97 -3.30 1.69
N SER A 753 -25.25 -3.16 1.39
CA SER A 753 -25.90 -1.84 1.40
C SER A 753 -25.79 -1.15 2.76
N GLY A 754 -25.28 0.08 2.78
CA GLY A 754 -25.04 0.84 4.01
C GLY A 754 -23.95 0.28 4.93
N ALA A 755 -23.13 -0.68 4.48
CA ALA A 755 -22.03 -1.23 5.27
C ALA A 755 -20.87 -0.23 5.43
N MET A 756 -20.16 -0.31 6.55
CA MET A 756 -18.95 0.47 6.80
C MET A 756 -17.73 -0.37 6.44
N LEU A 757 -17.05 0.01 5.36
CA LEU A 757 -15.97 -0.72 4.69
C LEU A 757 -14.80 0.24 4.36
N SER A 758 -14.57 1.27 5.17
CA SER A 758 -13.45 2.20 4.98
C SER A 758 -12.11 1.52 5.23
N LYS A 759 -11.09 1.91 4.47
CA LYS A 759 -9.70 1.43 4.58
C LYS A 759 -9.58 -0.09 4.56
N GLN A 760 -10.31 -0.74 3.67
CA GLN A 760 -10.24 -2.19 3.45
C GLN A 760 -9.39 -2.52 2.23
N LEU A 761 -8.71 -3.67 2.30
CA LEU A 761 -7.95 -4.23 1.18
C LEU A 761 -8.73 -5.38 0.52
N PHE A 762 -9.19 -5.14 -0.70
CA PHE A 762 -9.83 -6.12 -1.55
C PHE A 762 -8.82 -6.61 -2.59
N LEU A 763 -8.16 -7.74 -2.31
CA LEU A 763 -7.09 -8.28 -3.15
C LEU A 763 -7.52 -9.58 -3.82
N GLU A 764 -7.45 -9.62 -5.16
CA GLU A 764 -7.74 -10.80 -5.98
C GLU A 764 -9.15 -11.38 -5.77
N LEU A 765 -10.15 -10.50 -5.66
CA LEU A 765 -11.51 -10.91 -5.39
C LEU A 765 -12.33 -11.07 -6.66
N THR A 766 -13.18 -12.10 -6.65
CA THR A 766 -14.31 -12.20 -7.56
C THR A 766 -15.55 -11.70 -6.84
N ILE A 767 -16.03 -10.52 -7.22
CA ILE A 767 -17.23 -9.88 -6.70
C ILE A 767 -18.21 -9.74 -7.85
N SER A 768 -19.22 -10.60 -7.92
CA SER A 768 -20.18 -10.57 -9.03
C SER A 768 -21.58 -10.29 -8.53
N ASN A 769 -22.27 -9.36 -9.20
CA ASN A 769 -23.65 -8.96 -8.91
C ASN A 769 -23.88 -8.57 -7.43
N CYS A 770 -22.89 -7.91 -6.81
CA CYS A 770 -23.00 -7.48 -5.41
C CYS A 770 -23.57 -6.05 -5.32
N GLN A 771 -24.16 -5.73 -4.17
CA GLN A 771 -24.75 -4.42 -3.89
C GLN A 771 -23.94 -3.73 -2.80
N PHE A 772 -23.51 -2.50 -3.05
CA PHE A 772 -22.81 -1.60 -2.15
C PHE A 772 -23.54 -0.26 -2.06
N ASP A 773 -24.85 -0.26 -2.33
CA ASP A 773 -25.65 0.96 -2.34
C ASP A 773 -25.56 1.64 -0.95
N GLN A 774 -25.21 2.93 -0.90
CA GLN A 774 -24.98 3.69 0.34
C GLN A 774 -23.86 3.17 1.27
N ALA A 775 -23.03 2.23 0.81
CA ALA A 775 -21.88 1.78 1.60
C ALA A 775 -20.79 2.86 1.68
N VAL A 776 -19.99 2.81 2.75
CA VAL A 776 -18.84 3.71 2.94
C VAL A 776 -17.57 2.91 2.73
N LEU A 777 -16.80 3.25 1.69
CA LEU A 777 -15.58 2.56 1.28
C LEU A 777 -14.36 3.49 1.23
N ASP A 778 -14.42 4.63 1.91
CA ASP A 778 -13.38 5.66 1.84
C ASP A 778 -11.98 5.09 2.13
N GLU A 779 -11.00 5.49 1.33
CA GLU A 779 -9.60 5.08 1.41
C GLU A 779 -9.35 3.57 1.23
N SER A 780 -10.35 2.80 0.79
CA SER A 780 -10.18 1.38 0.47
C SER A 780 -9.41 1.18 -0.83
N SER A 781 -8.86 -0.04 -0.99
CA SER A 781 -8.10 -0.41 -2.17
C SER A 781 -8.58 -1.74 -2.75
N PHE A 782 -8.92 -1.71 -4.03
CA PHE A 782 -9.29 -2.87 -4.83
C PHE A 782 -8.16 -3.18 -5.81
N LEU A 783 -7.48 -4.29 -5.58
CA LEU A 783 -6.36 -4.74 -6.38
C LEU A 783 -6.78 -5.98 -7.13
N MET A 784 -6.71 -5.90 -8.46
CA MET A 784 -6.91 -7.01 -9.38
C MET A 784 -8.21 -7.78 -9.14
N SER A 785 -9.25 -7.02 -8.85
CA SER A 785 -10.57 -7.56 -8.52
C SER A 785 -11.53 -7.34 -9.67
N ASN A 786 -12.60 -8.15 -9.70
CA ASN A 786 -13.72 -7.98 -10.60
C ASN A 786 -14.94 -7.57 -9.78
N VAL A 787 -15.61 -6.49 -10.19
CA VAL A 787 -16.87 -5.97 -9.62
C VAL A 787 -17.96 -5.83 -10.69
N ASP A 788 -17.87 -6.58 -11.78
CA ASP A 788 -18.76 -6.48 -12.94
C ASP A 788 -20.23 -6.67 -12.56
N GLY A 789 -21.09 -5.83 -13.13
CA GLY A 789 -22.54 -5.84 -12.88
C GLY A 789 -22.96 -5.49 -11.45
N SER A 790 -22.01 -5.14 -10.57
CA SER A 790 -22.30 -4.73 -9.20
C SER A 790 -22.88 -3.31 -9.13
N ARG A 791 -23.43 -2.94 -7.97
CA ARG A 791 -24.03 -1.63 -7.72
C ARG A 791 -23.37 -0.94 -6.54
N PHE A 792 -23.17 0.36 -6.65
CA PHE A 792 -22.51 1.27 -5.71
C PHE A 792 -23.33 2.57 -5.61
N SER A 793 -24.65 2.49 -5.72
CA SER A 793 -25.51 3.66 -5.89
C SER A 793 -25.50 4.51 -4.62
N GLY A 794 -25.07 5.76 -4.72
CA GLY A 794 -24.91 6.66 -3.58
C GLY A 794 -23.90 6.19 -2.52
N SER A 795 -22.96 5.32 -2.88
CA SER A 795 -21.87 4.94 -1.96
C SER A 795 -20.82 6.06 -1.83
N HIS A 796 -20.07 6.02 -0.73
CA HIS A 796 -18.90 6.89 -0.53
C HIS A 796 -17.62 6.12 -0.87
N LEU A 797 -16.83 6.67 -1.78
CA LEU A 797 -15.63 6.10 -2.39
C LEU A 797 -14.52 7.17 -2.45
N GLN A 798 -14.36 7.97 -1.40
CA GLN A 798 -13.35 9.01 -1.38
C GLN A 798 -11.94 8.42 -1.32
N ALA A 799 -11.03 8.89 -2.17
CA ALA A 799 -9.63 8.46 -2.23
C ALA A 799 -9.44 6.93 -2.38
N VAL A 800 -10.40 6.24 -2.99
CA VAL A 800 -10.32 4.79 -3.24
C VAL A 800 -9.34 4.51 -4.38
N ASN A 801 -8.54 3.45 -4.24
CA ASN A 801 -7.63 3.00 -5.27
C ASN A 801 -8.15 1.74 -5.95
N PHE A 802 -8.32 1.81 -7.26
CA PHE A 802 -8.67 0.70 -8.14
C PHE A 802 -7.48 0.39 -9.03
N ILE A 803 -6.87 -0.79 -8.86
CA ILE A 803 -5.69 -1.21 -9.62
C ILE A 803 -6.06 -2.46 -10.41
N LYS A 804 -5.96 -2.40 -11.75
CA LYS A 804 -6.32 -3.52 -12.65
C LYS A 804 -7.73 -4.07 -12.37
N LEU A 805 -8.69 -3.16 -12.20
CA LEU A 805 -10.07 -3.50 -11.89
C LEU A 805 -10.87 -3.79 -13.18
N SER A 806 -11.75 -4.78 -13.12
CA SER A 806 -12.90 -4.90 -14.03
C SER A 806 -14.17 -4.42 -13.31
N ALA A 807 -14.82 -3.40 -13.84
CA ALA A 807 -16.08 -2.83 -13.37
C ALA A 807 -17.06 -2.62 -14.55
N GLU A 808 -17.15 -3.62 -15.43
CA GLU A 808 -17.99 -3.55 -16.61
C GLU A 808 -19.46 -3.59 -16.23
N ARG A 809 -20.23 -2.64 -16.78
CA ARG A 809 -21.67 -2.47 -16.49
C ARG A 809 -21.99 -2.26 -15.01
N THR A 810 -21.00 -1.84 -14.21
CA THR A 810 -21.18 -1.51 -12.79
C THR A 810 -21.91 -0.18 -12.65
N VAL A 811 -22.78 -0.08 -11.64
CA VAL A 811 -23.61 1.12 -11.39
C VAL A 811 -23.03 1.91 -10.23
N PHE A 812 -22.59 3.14 -10.49
CA PHE A 812 -22.10 4.13 -9.53
C PHE A 812 -23.02 5.38 -9.47
N SER A 813 -24.29 5.26 -9.84
CA SER A 813 -25.19 6.42 -9.90
C SER A 813 -25.32 7.09 -8.53
N ASP A 814 -25.25 8.42 -8.49
CA ASP A 814 -25.29 9.24 -7.27
C ASP A 814 -24.13 9.00 -6.28
N ALA A 815 -23.11 8.20 -6.62
CA ALA A 815 -21.99 7.90 -5.73
C ALA A 815 -20.99 9.06 -5.61
N VAL A 816 -20.25 9.09 -4.50
CA VAL A 816 -19.20 10.08 -4.22
C VAL A 816 -17.83 9.43 -4.40
N LEU A 817 -17.18 9.66 -5.54
CA LEU A 817 -15.87 9.13 -5.93
C LEU A 817 -14.79 10.23 -6.01
N THR A 818 -14.75 11.13 -5.02
CA THR A 818 -13.78 12.24 -4.99
C THR A 818 -12.36 11.69 -4.82
N GLU A 819 -11.41 12.16 -5.63
CA GLU A 819 -9.99 11.73 -5.60
C GLU A 819 -9.76 10.21 -5.79
N VAL A 820 -10.72 9.50 -6.40
CA VAL A 820 -10.56 8.09 -6.77
C VAL A 820 -9.45 7.90 -7.80
N ARG A 821 -8.70 6.80 -7.72
CA ARG A 821 -7.62 6.48 -8.67
C ARG A 821 -7.85 5.14 -9.35
N PHE A 822 -8.05 5.15 -10.66
CA PHE A 822 -8.02 3.96 -11.49
C PHE A 822 -6.64 3.85 -12.16
N VAL A 823 -5.95 2.73 -11.96
CA VAL A 823 -4.57 2.53 -12.42
C VAL A 823 -4.42 1.15 -13.07
N GLY A 824 -3.61 1.07 -14.13
CA GLY A 824 -3.22 -0.19 -14.76
C GLY A 824 -4.30 -0.78 -15.66
N GLU A 825 -4.80 -0.01 -16.63
CA GLU A 825 -5.75 -0.48 -17.66
C GLU A 825 -7.07 -1.04 -17.09
N CYS A 826 -7.72 -0.27 -16.21
CA CYS A 826 -9.03 -0.66 -15.69
C CYS A 826 -10.10 -0.67 -16.80
N SER A 827 -11.00 -1.66 -16.77
CA SER A 827 -12.16 -1.73 -17.66
C SER A 827 -13.41 -1.28 -16.93
N LEU A 828 -14.08 -0.26 -17.45
CA LEU A 828 -15.34 0.29 -16.94
C LEU A 828 -16.39 0.36 -18.05
N GLN A 829 -16.26 -0.48 -19.08
CA GLN A 829 -17.15 -0.42 -20.26
C GLN A 829 -18.62 -0.51 -19.84
N GLY A 830 -19.44 0.44 -20.31
CA GLY A 830 -20.87 0.50 -20.02
C GLY A 830 -21.22 0.82 -18.56
N ALA A 831 -20.26 1.24 -17.72
CA ALA A 831 -20.53 1.66 -16.36
C ALA A 831 -21.45 2.89 -16.30
N ASN A 832 -22.18 3.04 -15.19
CA ASN A 832 -23.13 4.13 -14.98
C ASN A 832 -22.71 5.05 -13.82
N PHE A 833 -22.23 6.24 -14.14
CA PHE A 833 -21.88 7.32 -13.22
C PHE A 833 -22.90 8.48 -13.25
N GLU A 834 -24.15 8.24 -13.65
CA GLU A 834 -25.18 9.29 -13.66
C GLU A 834 -25.27 9.99 -12.30
N ARG A 835 -25.15 11.32 -12.31
CA ARG A 835 -25.16 12.19 -11.10
C ARG A 835 -24.10 11.86 -10.04
N ALA A 836 -23.07 11.07 -10.37
CA ALA A 836 -21.97 10.80 -9.47
C ALA A 836 -21.03 12.01 -9.33
N THR A 837 -20.30 12.09 -8.23
CA THR A 837 -19.22 13.08 -8.03
C THR A 837 -17.87 12.41 -8.24
N LEU A 838 -17.11 12.85 -9.24
CA LEU A 838 -15.77 12.36 -9.62
C LEU A 838 -14.73 13.50 -9.57
N SER A 839 -14.91 14.49 -8.71
CA SER A 839 -13.99 15.61 -8.63
C SER A 839 -12.56 15.14 -8.35
N ARG A 840 -11.61 15.58 -9.18
CA ARG A 840 -10.18 15.20 -9.11
C ARG A 840 -9.92 13.69 -9.20
N ALA A 841 -10.83 12.94 -9.82
CA ALA A 841 -10.63 11.53 -10.11
C ALA A 841 -9.53 11.33 -11.17
N ASN A 842 -8.79 10.22 -11.06
CA ASN A 842 -7.87 9.76 -12.09
C ASN A 842 -8.47 8.55 -12.79
N LEU A 843 -8.80 8.74 -14.07
CA LEU A 843 -9.37 7.76 -14.98
C LEU A 843 -8.46 7.53 -16.21
N ARG A 844 -7.17 7.82 -16.12
CA ARG A 844 -6.25 7.74 -17.25
C ARG A 844 -6.16 6.34 -17.83
N ASP A 845 -5.99 6.26 -19.16
CA ASP A 845 -5.75 5.02 -19.90
C ASP A 845 -6.79 3.91 -19.60
N CYS A 846 -8.02 4.29 -19.20
CA CYS A 846 -9.11 3.36 -18.88
C CYS A 846 -9.97 3.05 -20.11
N ASN A 847 -10.59 1.87 -20.12
CA ASN A 847 -11.66 1.54 -21.07
C ASN A 847 -13.00 2.05 -20.52
N LEU A 848 -13.47 3.18 -21.05
CA LEU A 848 -14.69 3.89 -20.66
C LEU A 848 -15.72 3.95 -21.81
N LYS A 849 -15.68 2.99 -22.74
CA LYS A 849 -16.64 2.91 -23.85
C LYS A 849 -18.06 2.80 -23.34
N GLN A 850 -18.98 3.54 -23.95
CA GLN A 850 -20.41 3.53 -23.64
C GLN A 850 -20.75 3.86 -22.17
N VAL A 851 -19.83 4.53 -21.45
CA VAL A 851 -20.05 4.94 -20.07
C VAL A 851 -21.03 6.11 -19.99
N ARG A 852 -21.87 6.12 -18.95
CA ARG A 852 -22.84 7.19 -18.69
C ARG A 852 -22.37 8.09 -17.55
N PHE A 853 -22.04 9.33 -17.85
CA PHE A 853 -21.70 10.42 -16.93
C PHE A 853 -22.78 11.52 -16.89
N SER A 854 -24.01 11.26 -17.35
CA SER A 854 -25.04 12.31 -17.46
C SER A 854 -25.31 12.96 -16.10
N GLY A 855 -25.18 14.29 -16.03
CA GLY A 855 -25.33 15.08 -14.80
C GLY A 855 -24.25 14.84 -13.73
N ALA A 856 -23.15 14.14 -14.04
CA ALA A 856 -22.06 13.94 -13.09
C ALA A 856 -21.26 15.22 -12.82
N VAL A 857 -20.58 15.28 -11.67
CA VAL A 857 -19.64 16.35 -11.30
C VAL A 857 -18.21 15.79 -11.38
N ALA A 858 -17.58 15.92 -12.53
CA ALA A 858 -16.24 15.41 -12.84
C ALA A 858 -15.18 16.53 -12.89
N ASP A 859 -15.35 17.62 -12.13
CA ASP A 859 -14.43 18.78 -12.17
C ASP A 859 -12.99 18.38 -11.78
N GLY A 860 -12.01 18.80 -12.58
CA GLY A 860 -10.59 18.48 -12.40
C GLY A 860 -10.25 17.00 -12.61
N CYS A 861 -11.14 16.20 -13.20
CA CYS A 861 -10.90 14.79 -13.50
C CYS A 861 -9.86 14.64 -14.62
N ASP A 862 -9.01 13.61 -14.55
CA ASP A 862 -8.06 13.26 -15.60
C ASP A 862 -8.49 11.98 -16.33
N CYS A 863 -9.00 12.14 -17.54
CA CYS A 863 -9.38 11.06 -18.46
C CYS A 863 -8.38 10.90 -19.62
N SER A 864 -7.16 11.42 -19.50
CA SER A 864 -6.17 11.40 -20.59
C SER A 864 -5.86 9.98 -21.06
N GLY A 865 -5.74 9.79 -22.38
CA GLY A 865 -5.46 8.49 -23.01
C GLY A 865 -6.60 7.47 -23.00
N SER A 866 -7.76 7.82 -22.42
CA SER A 866 -8.86 6.86 -22.24
C SER A 866 -9.68 6.62 -23.50
N GLN A 867 -10.35 5.46 -23.53
CA GLN A 867 -11.32 5.07 -24.56
C GLN A 867 -12.73 5.48 -24.11
N LEU A 868 -13.31 6.53 -24.69
CA LEU A 868 -14.58 7.15 -24.30
C LEU A 868 -15.61 7.11 -25.44
N GLU A 869 -15.46 6.19 -26.39
CA GLU A 869 -16.35 6.06 -27.54
C GLU A 869 -17.80 5.84 -27.10
N ASP A 870 -18.73 6.56 -27.73
CA ASP A 870 -20.17 6.53 -27.44
C ASP A 870 -20.53 6.81 -25.96
N SER A 871 -19.66 7.49 -25.20
CA SER A 871 -19.96 7.90 -23.82
C SER A 871 -20.97 9.05 -23.76
N ASN A 872 -21.72 9.15 -22.65
CA ASN A 872 -22.72 10.19 -22.44
C ASN A 872 -22.34 11.09 -21.26
N TRP A 873 -22.02 12.34 -21.53
CA TRP A 873 -21.66 13.41 -20.60
C TRP A 873 -22.72 14.52 -20.54
N ASP A 874 -23.95 14.25 -20.99
CA ASP A 874 -24.99 15.27 -21.07
C ASP A 874 -25.21 15.95 -19.71
N ARG A 875 -25.14 17.29 -19.70
CA ARG A 875 -25.30 18.13 -18.50
C ARG A 875 -24.29 17.84 -17.37
N ALA A 876 -23.19 17.15 -17.65
CA ALA A 876 -22.12 16.97 -16.68
C ALA A 876 -21.36 18.29 -16.44
N SER A 877 -20.81 18.46 -15.24
CA SER A 877 -19.76 19.44 -14.97
C SER A 877 -18.41 18.74 -15.08
N ALA A 878 -17.51 19.26 -15.91
CA ALA A 878 -16.16 18.75 -16.10
C ALA A 878 -15.19 19.93 -16.26
N VAL A 879 -15.34 20.95 -15.40
CA VAL A 879 -14.51 22.15 -15.38
C VAL A 879 -13.05 21.77 -15.09
N HIS A 880 -12.10 22.33 -15.84
CA HIS A 880 -10.66 22.04 -15.74
C HIS A 880 -10.28 20.55 -15.88
N SER A 881 -11.13 19.73 -16.50
CA SER A 881 -10.85 18.32 -16.72
C SER A 881 -9.91 18.09 -17.90
N GLN A 882 -9.16 16.97 -17.86
CA GLN A 882 -8.17 16.62 -18.87
C GLN A 882 -8.68 15.45 -19.72
N PHE A 883 -8.81 15.68 -21.03
CA PHE A 883 -9.17 14.69 -22.05
C PHE A 883 -8.04 14.53 -23.08
N MET A 884 -6.79 14.78 -22.68
CA MET A 884 -5.67 14.78 -23.60
C MET A 884 -5.45 13.39 -24.19
N LYS A 885 -5.34 13.29 -25.52
CA LYS A 885 -5.22 12.01 -26.25
C LYS A 885 -6.39 11.03 -26.04
N ALA A 886 -7.52 11.45 -25.46
CA ALA A 886 -8.67 10.58 -25.25
C ALA A 886 -9.46 10.35 -26.55
N ASN A 887 -10.10 9.19 -26.69
CA ASN A 887 -10.98 8.89 -27.82
C ASN A 887 -12.45 9.09 -27.44
N LEU A 888 -13.03 10.21 -27.85
CA LEU A 888 -14.41 10.63 -27.59
C LEU A 888 -15.29 10.49 -28.85
N ALA A 889 -14.94 9.60 -29.79
CA ALA A 889 -15.73 9.39 -31.00
C ALA A 889 -17.18 9.02 -30.67
N GLY A 890 -18.15 9.74 -31.25
CA GLY A 890 -19.58 9.52 -30.99
C GLY A 890 -20.08 9.94 -29.60
N ALA A 891 -19.24 10.51 -28.73
CA ALA A 891 -19.66 10.89 -27.39
C ALA A 891 -20.68 12.05 -27.41
N SER A 892 -21.67 12.01 -26.51
CA SER A 892 -22.62 13.10 -26.29
C SER A 892 -22.17 13.95 -25.10
N LEU A 893 -22.01 15.25 -25.28
CA LEU A 893 -21.62 16.23 -24.25
C LEU A 893 -22.61 17.40 -24.23
N GLN A 894 -23.90 17.14 -24.47
CA GLN A 894 -24.89 18.18 -24.66
C GLN A 894 -25.16 18.94 -23.36
N GLY A 895 -25.08 20.26 -23.40
CA GLY A 895 -25.27 21.11 -22.22
C GLY A 895 -24.23 20.89 -21.11
N ALA A 896 -23.10 20.23 -21.39
CA ALA A 896 -22.04 20.01 -20.41
C ALA A 896 -21.28 21.31 -20.11
N ASN A 897 -20.80 21.47 -18.88
CA ASN A 897 -19.87 22.54 -18.51
C ASN A 897 -18.42 22.04 -18.61
N LEU A 898 -17.70 22.49 -19.62
CA LEU A 898 -16.34 22.08 -19.97
C LEU A 898 -15.37 23.27 -19.90
N SER A 899 -15.66 24.24 -19.05
CA SER A 899 -14.85 25.45 -18.92
C SER A 899 -13.42 25.09 -18.50
N GLY A 900 -12.42 25.57 -19.24
CA GLY A 900 -11.00 25.27 -19.01
C GLY A 900 -10.59 23.81 -19.25
N ALA A 901 -11.43 22.99 -19.89
CA ALA A 901 -11.09 21.60 -20.19
C ALA A 901 -10.04 21.46 -21.30
N ALA A 902 -9.20 20.44 -21.23
CA ALA A 902 -8.10 20.21 -22.18
C ALA A 902 -8.35 18.99 -23.08
N PHE A 903 -8.59 19.23 -24.37
CA PHE A 903 -8.82 18.21 -25.42
C PHE A 903 -7.60 18.03 -26.34
N SER A 904 -6.40 18.39 -25.89
CA SER A 904 -5.20 18.32 -26.73
C SER A 904 -5.00 16.91 -27.29
N LYS A 905 -4.94 16.78 -28.62
CA LYS A 905 -4.81 15.50 -29.34
C LYS A 905 -5.96 14.50 -29.13
N ALA A 906 -7.11 14.95 -28.63
CA ALA A 906 -8.29 14.10 -28.50
C ALA A 906 -8.90 13.76 -29.87
N ILE A 907 -9.57 12.61 -29.97
CA ILE A 907 -10.37 12.22 -31.14
C ILE A 907 -11.84 12.56 -30.83
N LEU A 908 -12.42 13.46 -31.60
CA LEU A 908 -13.77 14.03 -31.35
C LEU A 908 -14.72 13.81 -32.54
N THR A 909 -14.39 12.86 -33.42
CA THR A 909 -15.20 12.56 -34.61
C THR A 909 -16.63 12.21 -34.21
N SER A 910 -17.60 12.95 -34.75
CA SER A 910 -19.04 12.76 -34.46
C SER A 910 -19.45 13.03 -33.01
N ALA A 911 -18.60 13.66 -32.20
CA ALA A 911 -18.98 14.08 -30.85
C ALA A 911 -20.00 15.23 -30.88
N ASN A 912 -20.87 15.31 -29.88
CA ASN A 912 -21.92 16.32 -29.79
C ASN A 912 -21.74 17.27 -28.60
N PHE A 913 -21.25 18.48 -28.85
CA PHE A 913 -21.10 19.56 -27.87
C PHE A 913 -22.26 20.56 -27.88
N SER A 914 -23.45 20.18 -28.38
CA SER A 914 -24.53 21.15 -28.53
C SER A 914 -24.96 21.73 -27.18
N GLY A 915 -25.02 23.06 -27.08
CA GLY A 915 -25.34 23.78 -25.85
C GLY A 915 -24.26 23.72 -24.74
N ALA A 916 -23.08 23.14 -25.01
CA ALA A 916 -22.02 23.02 -24.01
C ALA A 916 -21.30 24.35 -23.74
N CYS A 917 -20.78 24.54 -22.52
CA CYS A 917 -19.91 25.66 -22.17
C CYS A 917 -18.43 25.26 -22.36
N LEU A 918 -17.76 25.82 -23.36
CA LEU A 918 -16.35 25.55 -23.71
C LEU A 918 -15.43 26.74 -23.41
N TYR A 919 -15.84 27.62 -22.51
CA TYR A 919 -15.07 28.81 -22.15
C TYR A 919 -13.65 28.45 -21.71
N GLU A 920 -12.61 29.04 -22.32
CA GLU A 920 -11.19 28.72 -22.07
C GLU A 920 -10.78 27.25 -22.31
N ALA A 921 -11.60 26.44 -22.98
CA ALA A 921 -11.22 25.07 -23.35
C ALA A 921 -10.14 25.04 -24.45
N GLY A 922 -9.24 24.05 -24.40
CA GLY A 922 -8.14 23.90 -25.35
C GLY A 922 -8.30 22.69 -26.26
N PHE A 923 -8.12 22.86 -27.58
CA PHE A 923 -8.30 21.80 -28.60
C PHE A 923 -7.04 21.53 -29.43
N LEU A 924 -5.85 21.83 -28.88
CA LEU A 924 -4.59 21.76 -29.63
C LEU A 924 -4.41 20.37 -30.29
N LYS A 925 -4.33 20.33 -31.62
CA LYS A 925 -4.15 19.10 -32.40
C LYS A 925 -5.26 18.05 -32.23
N ALA A 926 -6.44 18.45 -31.76
CA ALA A 926 -7.59 17.56 -31.71
C ALA A 926 -8.06 17.17 -33.14
N THR A 927 -8.56 15.95 -33.28
CA THR A 927 -9.17 15.48 -34.54
C THR A 927 -10.67 15.75 -34.47
N LEU A 928 -11.14 16.64 -35.32
CA LEU A 928 -12.55 17.01 -35.44
C LEU A 928 -13.12 16.41 -36.74
N GLY A 929 -14.38 15.99 -36.71
CA GLY A 929 -15.07 15.43 -37.87
C GLY A 929 -16.47 16.01 -38.01
N SER A 930 -17.51 15.16 -38.13
CA SER A 930 -18.93 15.55 -38.01
C SER A 930 -19.32 15.98 -36.58
N THR A 931 -18.42 16.71 -35.90
CA THR A 931 -18.53 17.19 -34.53
C THR A 931 -19.51 18.37 -34.48
N GLN A 932 -20.47 18.32 -33.55
CA GLN A 932 -21.53 19.31 -33.46
C GLN A 932 -21.24 20.32 -32.34
N PHE A 933 -21.31 21.61 -32.67
CA PHE A 933 -21.09 22.72 -31.72
C PHE A 933 -22.30 23.68 -31.65
N SER A 934 -23.47 23.22 -32.08
CA SER A 934 -24.68 24.06 -32.14
C SER A 934 -24.99 24.64 -30.75
N GLU A 935 -25.11 25.97 -30.65
CA GLU A 935 -25.39 26.65 -29.38
C GLU A 935 -24.31 26.51 -28.29
N ALA A 936 -23.10 26.01 -28.63
CA ALA A 936 -22.00 25.94 -27.68
C ALA A 936 -21.39 27.35 -27.41
N ILE A 937 -20.97 27.59 -26.17
CA ILE A 937 -20.29 28.83 -25.76
C ILE A 937 -18.78 28.65 -25.99
N LEU A 938 -18.22 29.36 -26.97
CA LEU A 938 -16.83 29.20 -27.44
C LEU A 938 -15.92 30.39 -27.07
N ASP A 939 -16.35 31.24 -26.16
CA ASP A 939 -15.58 32.42 -25.75
C ASP A 939 -14.22 32.02 -25.14
N LYS A 940 -13.14 32.61 -25.66
CA LYS A 940 -11.74 32.27 -25.30
C LYS A 940 -11.33 30.81 -25.50
N THR A 941 -12.11 30.01 -26.24
CA THR A 941 -11.70 28.65 -26.62
C THR A 941 -10.50 28.70 -27.56
N LEU A 942 -9.46 27.89 -27.29
CA LEU A 942 -8.26 27.79 -28.12
C LEU A 942 -8.39 26.66 -29.14
N LEU A 943 -8.78 27.02 -30.37
CA LEU A 943 -8.85 26.12 -31.53
C LEU A 943 -7.60 26.29 -32.40
N GLN A 944 -6.57 25.48 -32.17
CA GLN A 944 -5.29 25.52 -32.91
C GLN A 944 -4.89 24.14 -33.44
N ASP A 945 -4.36 24.10 -34.66
CA ASP A 945 -3.85 22.88 -35.34
C ASP A 945 -4.82 21.69 -35.37
N TRP A 946 -6.13 21.95 -35.35
CA TRP A 946 -7.15 20.89 -35.43
C TRP A 946 -7.21 20.31 -36.85
N ARG A 947 -7.45 19.00 -36.95
CA ARG A 947 -7.53 18.30 -38.24
C ARG A 947 -8.99 18.02 -38.59
N PRO A 948 -9.53 18.56 -39.70
CA PRO A 948 -10.77 18.03 -40.29
C PRO A 948 -10.49 16.63 -40.85
N THR A 949 -11.32 15.64 -40.51
CA THR A 949 -11.31 14.32 -41.15
C THR A 949 -11.73 14.37 -42.60
#